data_AF-A0A3B4FAX1-F1
#
_entry.id   AF-A0A3B4FAX1-F1
#
_cell.length_a   1.000
_cell.length_b   1.000
_cell.length_c   1.000
_cell.angle_alpha   90.00
_cell.angle_beta   90.00
_cell.angle_gamma   90.00
#
_symmetry.space_group_name_H-M   'P 1'
#
loop_
_entity.id
_entity.type
_entity.pdbx_description
1 polymer ?
#
loop_
_entity_poly.entity_id
_entity_poly.type
_entity_poly.pdbx_seq_one_letter_code
_entity_poly.pdbx_strand_id
1 'polypeptide(L)'
;IMVLSDPEVESAVLISSDEGASFEKHPINFNILSLLFHPAQENWILAYSHDSKLYSSMDFGRKWQLVHDNVMPGRFYWAVMGLDRESDVVHIETRIGKGREYCTPCRAQRCTEGNRQYLFPGHVDTNSLVVQDEYVFTQVTKSGRASYFVSYMRESFKRMKLPKYCLPKDMHIISTDEKQVFAAVQEWNQNNTYSLYISDSPGVYFILSLENLRTSRGPAGNLLVDFYKVEGINGMYLANKLVDNYIKTFITYNKGQTWSLLPAPATDVAGNNLHCILPFCSLHLQLEMSENPYTSGPITSKKSVPGIIVATGNIGTQLSSANLGMFITSDAGNSWRQIFDEEYNVWFLDNGGALLAVLQAAAPIRHLCLDEGKKWDRHSFSLAPLYVDGVLMEPESDNHIITFFGHFSHRSEWQLIKIDYKGLFSRRCMDGDYQTWYLHNKGELCVMGEKQIYMKRRPGNRCMLAQDYSRIYSSEPCPCTAYDFECDYGWERQADGNCSPAFWFNPNGAAKSCSTSQSFLNSTGYRKVLSNNCKEAGRNVYSPRRQPCRPRAPRGLQLSTSQGELSSPVGSNVTFMVSLNEGDSLRTSIQLDFGDGIKITYSNLSRADDGIKHIYRTTGIYRVTATAENSQGSDSSTLFLHITSPLERVYLSAPIVAVRGKEANLTAVVWPSHTRTLTFFWWFDNSSEPIITLEGSISHTFQSEGKSKVTVQVASGSTVMQDSKVTTVKEFFRSLLLSFSPALDEHNPDIPEWREDIGRVVRTALSQVSGIHEDQLLVSLYPGLPTTAELFILPDEQTSTEDMLFMTLGNILGIGHGLGKRNGFNTYYVKGLVLIYGVWLSAPLVDSNSLPSGSAMLMLLIVVFVGLAAFFIYKFKSAPPVSPHTQEQRPILLLG
;
A
#
# COMPACT_ATOMS: atom_id res chain seq x y z
N ILE A 1 26.21 -31.59 1.98
CA ILE A 1 25.31 -31.49 3.15
C ILE A 1 25.71 -30.26 3.98
N MET A 2 24.74 -29.50 4.47
CA MET A 2 24.97 -28.37 5.38
C MET A 2 24.18 -28.60 6.67
N VAL A 3 24.82 -28.41 7.81
CA VAL A 3 24.20 -28.49 9.14
C VAL A 3 24.47 -27.19 9.89
N LEU A 4 23.45 -26.65 10.56
CA LEU A 4 23.56 -25.47 11.41
C LEU A 4 23.76 -25.93 12.86
N SER A 5 24.73 -25.38 13.56
CA SER A 5 24.88 -25.61 15.00
C SER A 5 23.83 -24.83 15.80
N ASP A 6 23.62 -25.26 17.04
CA ASP A 6 22.74 -24.56 17.97
C ASP A 6 23.31 -23.17 18.31
N PRO A 7 22.61 -22.07 17.96
CA PRO A 7 23.09 -20.72 18.19
C PRO A 7 23.25 -20.36 19.68
N GLU A 8 22.63 -21.10 20.61
CA GLU A 8 22.83 -20.91 22.06
C GLU A 8 24.19 -21.43 22.54
N VAL A 9 24.77 -22.39 21.82
CA VAL A 9 26.08 -22.98 22.13
C VAL A 9 27.18 -22.29 21.32
N GLU A 10 27.00 -22.22 20.00
CA GLU A 10 27.95 -21.63 19.07
C GLU A 10 27.29 -21.42 17.69
N SER A 11 27.46 -20.24 17.08
CA SER A 11 26.95 -19.99 15.72
C SER A 11 28.00 -20.42 14.67
N ALA A 12 27.79 -21.58 14.04
CA ALA A 12 28.64 -22.12 13.00
C ALA A 12 27.83 -22.90 11.94
N VAL A 13 28.41 -23.00 10.75
CA VAL A 13 27.93 -23.83 9.66
C VAL A 13 28.89 -25.01 9.50
N LEU A 14 28.36 -26.22 9.52
CA LEU A 14 29.09 -27.47 9.29
C LEU A 14 28.80 -27.93 7.86
N ILE A 15 29.84 -28.05 7.04
CA ILE A 15 29.75 -28.37 5.62
C ILE A 15 30.40 -29.72 5.36
N SER A 16 29.69 -30.58 4.65
CA SER A 16 30.22 -31.83 4.10
C SER A 16 30.04 -31.85 2.58
N SER A 17 31.11 -32.22 1.88
CA SER A 17 31.13 -32.43 0.42
C SER A 17 31.17 -33.92 0.04
N ASP A 18 31.11 -34.82 1.03
CA ASP A 18 31.28 -36.26 0.94
C ASP A 18 30.10 -37.01 1.57
N GLU A 19 28.88 -36.50 1.33
CA GLU A 19 27.62 -37.14 1.79
C GLU A 19 27.53 -37.33 3.31
N GLY A 20 28.22 -36.50 4.09
CA GLY A 20 28.19 -36.50 5.55
C GLY A 20 29.28 -37.34 6.20
N ALA A 21 30.26 -37.85 5.44
CA ALA A 21 31.37 -38.62 6.01
C ALA A 21 32.34 -37.74 6.81
N SER A 22 32.58 -36.50 6.39
CA SER A 22 33.37 -35.51 7.13
C SER A 22 32.75 -34.13 7.09
N PHE A 23 32.84 -33.40 8.20
CA PHE A 23 32.30 -32.04 8.33
C PHE A 23 33.40 -31.01 8.62
N GLU A 24 33.52 -30.03 7.73
CA GLU A 24 34.31 -28.82 7.93
C GLU A 24 33.47 -27.79 8.70
N LYS A 25 34.03 -27.24 9.78
CA LYS A 25 33.34 -26.24 10.61
C LYS A 25 33.74 -24.82 10.21
N HIS A 26 32.75 -23.97 9.93
CA HIS A 26 32.92 -22.56 9.58
C HIS A 26 32.15 -21.66 10.55
N PRO A 27 32.82 -20.82 11.37
CA PRO A 27 32.14 -19.94 12.30
C PRO A 27 31.41 -18.81 11.57
N ILE A 28 30.26 -18.39 12.11
CA ILE A 28 29.47 -17.25 11.62
C ILE A 28 29.19 -16.28 12.77
N ASN A 29 28.98 -15.01 12.44
CA ASN A 29 28.76 -13.92 13.41
C ASN A 29 27.31 -13.42 13.45
N PHE A 30 26.37 -14.21 12.92
CA PHE A 30 24.94 -13.90 12.92
C PHE A 30 24.13 -15.20 13.03
N ASN A 31 22.85 -15.09 13.39
CA ASN A 31 21.96 -16.25 13.56
C ASN A 31 21.07 -16.41 12.33
N ILE A 32 21.13 -17.59 11.71
CA ILE A 32 20.37 -17.95 10.52
C ILE A 32 18.99 -18.45 10.95
N LEU A 33 17.93 -17.80 10.45
CA LEU A 33 16.53 -18.21 10.65
C LEU A 33 15.99 -18.99 9.45
N SER A 34 16.42 -18.66 8.24
CA SER A 34 16.02 -19.36 7.02
C SER A 34 17.11 -19.31 5.97
N LEU A 35 17.17 -20.35 5.14
CA LEU A 35 18.10 -20.49 4.01
C LEU A 35 17.33 -20.64 2.70
N LEU A 36 17.84 -20.03 1.64
CA LEU A 36 17.32 -20.20 0.28
C LEU A 36 18.47 -20.49 -0.68
N PHE A 37 18.54 -21.74 -1.14
CA PHE A 37 19.51 -22.17 -2.15
C PHE A 37 19.14 -21.62 -3.54
N HIS A 38 20.14 -21.32 -4.34
CA HIS A 38 19.93 -20.97 -5.74
C HIS A 38 19.42 -22.21 -6.50
N PRO A 39 18.40 -22.09 -7.36
CA PRO A 39 17.74 -23.23 -8.01
C PRO A 39 18.65 -24.08 -8.92
N ALA A 40 19.79 -23.54 -9.38
CA ALA A 40 20.70 -24.24 -10.29
C ALA A 40 22.19 -24.13 -9.93
N GLN A 41 22.56 -23.28 -8.98
CA GLN A 41 23.96 -23.06 -8.61
C GLN A 41 24.13 -23.64 -7.22
N GLU A 42 24.68 -24.84 -7.14
CA GLU A 42 24.77 -25.63 -5.91
C GLU A 42 25.45 -24.89 -4.75
N ASN A 43 26.44 -24.03 -5.06
CA ASN A 43 27.25 -23.31 -4.09
C ASN A 43 26.64 -21.99 -3.60
N TRP A 44 25.50 -21.56 -4.15
CA TRP A 44 24.95 -20.23 -3.93
C TRP A 44 23.76 -20.28 -2.97
N ILE A 45 23.83 -19.48 -1.90
CA ILE A 45 22.89 -19.55 -0.78
C ILE A 45 22.59 -18.14 -0.26
N LEU A 46 21.33 -17.87 0.03
CA LEU A 46 20.90 -16.72 0.83
C LEU A 46 20.57 -17.18 2.25
N ALA A 47 20.95 -16.38 3.24
CA ALA A 47 20.60 -16.59 4.63
C ALA A 47 19.87 -15.36 5.18
N TYR A 48 18.67 -15.59 5.71
CA TYR A 48 17.90 -14.57 6.42
C TYR A 48 18.14 -14.70 7.92
N SER A 49 18.42 -13.59 8.58
CA SER A 49 18.77 -13.56 10.00
C SER A 49 17.66 -13.02 10.90
N HIS A 50 17.75 -13.31 12.20
CA HIS A 50 16.79 -12.83 13.21
C HIS A 50 16.67 -11.30 13.29
N ASP A 51 17.72 -10.57 12.95
CA ASP A 51 17.74 -9.10 12.92
C ASP A 51 17.30 -8.51 11.57
N SER A 52 16.54 -9.27 10.78
CA SER A 52 15.97 -8.86 9.49
C SER A 52 17.01 -8.46 8.44
N LYS A 53 18.17 -9.12 8.44
CA LYS A 53 19.21 -8.95 7.42
C LYS A 53 19.24 -10.15 6.48
N LEU A 54 19.64 -9.88 5.24
CA LEU A 54 19.87 -10.91 4.23
C LEU A 54 21.35 -10.96 3.90
N TYR A 55 21.93 -12.16 4.01
CA TYR A 55 23.30 -12.46 3.63
C TYR A 55 23.31 -13.37 2.42
N SER A 56 24.37 -13.31 1.62
CA SER A 56 24.63 -14.23 0.52
C SER A 56 25.99 -14.91 0.70
N SER A 57 26.06 -16.15 0.26
CA SER A 57 27.29 -16.93 0.14
C SER A 57 27.32 -17.56 -1.25
N MET A 58 28.46 -17.46 -1.93
CA MET A 58 28.70 -18.09 -3.24
C MET A 58 29.66 -19.28 -3.16
N ASP A 59 30.07 -19.64 -1.94
CA ASP A 59 31.01 -20.71 -1.62
C ASP A 59 30.42 -21.71 -0.60
N PHE A 60 29.12 -21.97 -0.74
CA PHE A 60 28.35 -22.94 0.03
C PHE A 60 28.34 -22.69 1.54
N GLY A 61 28.33 -21.42 1.96
CA GLY A 61 28.22 -21.00 3.36
C GLY A 61 29.56 -20.84 4.09
N ARG A 62 30.69 -20.96 3.39
CA ARG A 62 32.04 -20.75 3.99
C ARG A 62 32.31 -19.28 4.28
N LYS A 63 31.87 -18.38 3.40
CA LYS A 63 31.94 -16.92 3.59
C LYS A 63 30.59 -16.30 3.31
N TRP A 64 30.26 -15.29 4.10
CA TRP A 64 28.99 -14.57 4.02
C TRP A 64 29.22 -13.09 3.75
N GLN A 65 28.42 -12.53 2.86
CA GLN A 65 28.39 -11.12 2.55
C GLN A 65 27.00 -10.56 2.80
N LEU A 66 26.92 -9.41 3.46
CA LEU A 66 25.65 -8.72 3.67
C LEU A 66 25.09 -8.21 2.32
N VAL A 67 23.85 -8.58 2.02
CA VAL A 67 23.11 -8.11 0.85
C VAL A 67 22.33 -6.85 1.21
N HIS A 68 21.50 -6.92 2.25
CA HIS A 68 20.66 -5.80 2.65
C HIS A 68 20.20 -5.92 4.11
N ASP A 69 19.97 -4.78 4.74
CA ASP A 69 19.40 -4.61 6.09
C ASP A 69 17.90 -4.28 6.03
N ASN A 70 17.08 -4.77 6.96
CA ASN A 70 15.62 -4.54 6.97
C ASN A 70 14.86 -5.20 5.79
N VAL A 71 15.22 -6.43 5.45
CA VAL A 71 14.50 -7.27 4.49
C VAL A 71 13.25 -7.84 5.14
N MET A 72 12.14 -7.88 4.40
CA MET A 72 10.90 -8.47 4.87
C MET A 72 10.99 -10.01 4.97
N PRO A 73 10.49 -10.63 6.06
CA PRO A 73 10.49 -12.08 6.21
C PRO A 73 9.81 -12.77 5.02
N GLY A 74 10.49 -13.73 4.40
CA GLY A 74 9.93 -14.52 3.29
C GLY A 74 9.76 -13.78 1.95
N ARG A 75 10.18 -12.51 1.84
CA ARG A 75 10.05 -11.68 0.63
C ARG A 75 11.38 -11.40 -0.04
N PHE A 76 12.12 -12.48 -0.28
CA PHE A 76 13.39 -12.47 -1.01
C PHE A 76 13.43 -13.65 -1.98
N TYR A 77 13.79 -13.39 -3.23
CA TYR A 77 13.73 -14.36 -4.32
C TYR A 77 15.01 -14.29 -5.17
N TRP A 78 15.53 -15.44 -5.56
CA TRP A 78 16.55 -15.51 -6.60
C TRP A 78 15.98 -15.11 -7.97
N ALA A 79 16.87 -14.61 -8.83
CA ALA A 79 16.59 -14.45 -10.24
C ALA A 79 16.15 -15.75 -10.91
N VAL A 80 15.28 -15.63 -11.91
CA VAL A 80 14.85 -16.75 -12.75
C VAL A 80 15.75 -16.81 -13.97
N MET A 81 16.46 -17.93 -14.11
CA MET A 81 17.41 -18.13 -15.21
C MET A 81 16.73 -18.01 -16.58
N GLY A 82 17.38 -17.28 -17.50
CA GLY A 82 16.89 -17.06 -18.86
C GLY A 82 15.90 -15.88 -19.01
N LEU A 83 15.41 -15.32 -17.90
CA LEU A 83 14.55 -14.13 -17.89
C LEU A 83 15.30 -12.91 -17.35
N ASP A 84 15.88 -13.06 -16.17
CA ASP A 84 16.66 -12.01 -15.54
C ASP A 84 18.03 -11.88 -16.21
N ARG A 85 18.57 -10.65 -16.26
CA ARG A 85 19.83 -10.33 -16.97
C ARG A 85 21.03 -11.11 -16.44
N GLU A 86 21.06 -11.34 -15.12
CA GLU A 86 22.17 -11.98 -14.41
C GLU A 86 21.59 -12.96 -13.37
N SER A 87 22.26 -14.09 -13.17
CA SER A 87 21.79 -15.15 -12.26
C SER A 87 22.00 -14.85 -10.78
N ASP A 88 22.89 -13.92 -10.43
CA ASP A 88 23.17 -13.53 -9.04
C ASP A 88 22.28 -12.38 -8.54
N VAL A 89 21.27 -12.00 -9.32
CA VAL A 89 20.27 -11.02 -8.90
C VAL A 89 19.33 -11.63 -7.86
N VAL A 90 19.02 -10.84 -6.84
CA VAL A 90 18.09 -11.15 -5.77
C VAL A 90 17.05 -10.05 -5.73
N HIS A 91 15.78 -10.41 -5.84
CA HIS A 91 14.66 -9.52 -5.66
C HIS A 91 14.29 -9.49 -4.18
N ILE A 92 14.32 -8.30 -3.58
CA ILE A 92 14.04 -8.12 -2.16
C ILE A 92 12.98 -7.04 -1.93
N GLU A 93 12.13 -7.28 -0.93
CA GLU A 93 11.26 -6.26 -0.35
C GLU A 93 11.92 -5.71 0.92
N THR A 94 12.17 -4.40 0.93
CA THR A 94 12.95 -3.75 1.98
C THR A 94 12.17 -2.61 2.62
N ARG A 95 12.28 -2.48 3.95
CA ARG A 95 11.69 -1.35 4.68
C ARG A 95 12.68 -0.19 4.77
N ILE A 96 12.26 0.97 4.28
CA ILE A 96 13.00 2.23 4.40
C ILE A 96 12.19 3.15 5.34
N GLY A 97 12.88 3.97 6.16
CA GLY A 97 12.29 4.78 7.23
C GLY A 97 10.99 5.52 6.86
N LYS A 98 10.10 5.69 7.86
CA LYS A 98 8.68 6.13 7.75
C LYS A 98 7.67 5.07 7.25
N GLY A 99 7.98 3.77 7.40
CA GLY A 99 7.03 2.69 7.10
C GLY A 99 6.73 2.54 5.60
N ARG A 100 7.71 2.88 4.75
CA ARG A 100 7.63 2.83 3.29
C ARG A 100 8.45 1.63 2.80
N GLU A 101 7.85 0.77 2.00
CA GLU A 101 8.52 -0.41 1.46
C GLU A 101 8.78 -0.28 -0.04
N TYR A 102 9.86 -0.95 -0.46
CA TYR A 102 10.36 -0.89 -1.83
C TYR A 102 10.77 -2.28 -2.30
N CYS A 103 10.48 -2.55 -3.58
CA CYS A 103 11.01 -3.71 -4.28
C CYS A 103 12.30 -3.32 -4.99
N THR A 104 13.41 -3.99 -4.66
CA THR A 104 14.73 -3.70 -5.23
C THR A 104 15.34 -5.00 -5.75
N PRO A 105 15.73 -5.09 -7.04
CA PRO A 105 16.65 -6.12 -7.49
C PRO A 105 18.07 -5.68 -7.13
N CYS A 106 18.82 -6.58 -6.51
CA CYS A 106 20.20 -6.35 -6.12
C CYS A 106 21.07 -7.53 -6.52
N ARG A 107 22.30 -7.28 -6.98
CA ARG A 107 23.28 -8.36 -7.12
C ARG A 107 23.71 -8.83 -5.73
N ALA A 108 23.60 -10.11 -5.45
CA ALA A 108 23.88 -10.71 -4.15
C ALA A 108 25.26 -10.31 -3.58
N GLN A 109 26.30 -10.23 -4.41
CA GLN A 109 27.66 -9.88 -3.98
C GLN A 109 27.98 -8.37 -4.11
N ARG A 110 27.10 -7.56 -4.70
CA ARG A 110 27.38 -6.15 -5.05
C ARG A 110 26.17 -5.22 -4.83
N CYS A 111 25.45 -5.39 -3.72
CA CYS A 111 24.33 -4.54 -3.35
C CYS A 111 24.79 -3.31 -2.54
N THR A 112 25.42 -2.34 -3.20
CA THR A 112 25.76 -1.04 -2.59
C THR A 112 24.61 -0.04 -2.76
N GLU A 113 24.40 0.89 -1.82
CA GLU A 113 23.33 1.90 -1.89
C GLU A 113 23.25 2.64 -3.23
N GLY A 114 24.40 2.98 -3.84
CA GLY A 114 24.45 3.67 -5.14
C GLY A 114 24.07 2.84 -6.37
N ASN A 115 23.96 1.51 -6.25
CA ASN A 115 23.58 0.61 -7.35
C ASN A 115 22.14 0.08 -7.19
N ARG A 116 21.41 0.51 -6.15
CA ARG A 116 20.03 0.06 -5.90
C ARG A 116 19.11 0.69 -6.93
N GLN A 117 18.50 -0.15 -7.77
CA GLN A 117 17.47 0.29 -8.71
C GLN A 117 16.10 -0.08 -8.14
N TYR A 118 15.14 0.84 -8.12
CA TYR A 118 13.79 0.51 -7.66
C TYR A 118 13.01 -0.14 -8.80
N LEU A 119 12.48 -1.35 -8.56
CA LEU A 119 11.68 -2.10 -9.54
C LEU A 119 10.34 -1.39 -9.81
N PHE A 120 9.78 -0.78 -8.77
CA PHE A 120 8.56 0.01 -8.82
C PHE A 120 8.85 1.46 -8.39
N PRO A 121 8.43 2.50 -9.14
CA PRO A 121 8.79 3.88 -8.87
C PRO A 121 8.12 4.52 -7.63
N GLY A 122 7.38 3.75 -6.82
CA GLY A 122 6.67 4.23 -5.64
C GLY A 122 6.77 3.28 -4.44
N HIS A 123 6.12 3.67 -3.33
CA HIS A 123 6.01 2.81 -2.15
C HIS A 123 5.05 1.66 -2.41
N VAL A 124 5.42 0.47 -1.95
CA VAL A 124 4.60 -0.73 -1.98
C VAL A 124 4.05 -1.02 -0.59
N ASP A 125 2.98 -1.82 -0.53
CA ASP A 125 2.42 -2.32 0.72
C ASP A 125 3.33 -3.42 1.31
N THR A 126 3.20 -3.63 2.62
CA THR A 126 3.90 -4.70 3.36
C THR A 126 3.55 -6.06 2.81
N ASN A 127 4.55 -6.93 2.68
CA ASN A 127 4.38 -8.33 2.33
C ASN A 127 3.74 -8.51 0.94
N SER A 128 4.06 -7.63 -0.01
CA SER A 128 3.39 -7.55 -1.32
C SER A 128 4.20 -8.14 -2.48
N LEU A 129 5.52 -8.27 -2.34
CA LEU A 129 6.38 -8.76 -3.43
C LEU A 129 6.19 -10.27 -3.65
N VAL A 130 5.82 -10.66 -4.87
CA VAL A 130 5.81 -12.06 -5.30
C VAL A 130 6.57 -12.16 -6.61
N VAL A 131 7.63 -12.98 -6.65
CA VAL A 131 8.37 -13.29 -7.88
C VAL A 131 8.17 -14.77 -8.18
N GLN A 132 7.49 -15.07 -9.29
CA GLN A 132 7.17 -16.44 -9.67
C GLN A 132 7.15 -16.55 -11.19
N ASP A 133 7.89 -17.53 -11.73
CA ASP A 133 8.05 -17.76 -13.18
C ASP A 133 8.38 -16.45 -13.94
N GLU A 134 7.57 -16.15 -14.96
CA GLU A 134 7.68 -14.98 -15.84
C GLU A 134 7.11 -13.69 -15.20
N TYR A 135 6.57 -13.76 -13.98
CA TYR A 135 5.79 -12.68 -13.35
C TYR A 135 6.45 -12.11 -12.09
N VAL A 136 6.25 -10.81 -11.87
CA VAL A 136 6.50 -10.12 -10.60
C VAL A 136 5.27 -9.34 -10.22
N PHE A 137 4.77 -9.53 -9.01
CA PHE A 137 3.59 -8.84 -8.49
C PHE A 137 3.95 -7.92 -7.33
N THR A 138 3.17 -6.85 -7.20
CA THR A 138 3.23 -5.93 -6.06
C THR A 138 1.88 -5.25 -5.84
N GLN A 139 1.67 -4.76 -4.62
CA GLN A 139 0.43 -4.11 -4.19
C GLN A 139 0.74 -2.71 -3.68
N VAL A 140 -0.15 -1.76 -3.99
CA VAL A 140 -0.07 -0.39 -3.52
C VAL A 140 -1.44 0.07 -3.04
N THR A 141 -1.56 0.45 -1.78
CA THR A 141 -2.79 1.03 -1.22
C THR A 141 -2.70 2.55 -1.15
N LYS A 142 -3.64 3.22 -1.82
CA LYS A 142 -3.80 4.68 -1.76
C LYS A 142 -5.20 5.03 -1.27
N SER A 143 -5.30 5.86 -0.23
CA SER A 143 -6.58 6.32 0.35
C SER A 143 -7.56 5.17 0.66
N GLY A 144 -7.03 4.06 1.20
CA GLY A 144 -7.81 2.86 1.53
C GLY A 144 -8.21 1.98 0.34
N ARG A 145 -7.75 2.28 -0.89
CA ARG A 145 -7.98 1.44 -2.08
C ARG A 145 -6.68 0.76 -2.52
N ALA A 146 -6.66 -0.57 -2.42
CA ALA A 146 -5.58 -1.40 -2.93
C ALA A 146 -5.59 -1.43 -4.47
N SER A 147 -4.40 -1.35 -5.07
CA SER A 147 -4.16 -1.49 -6.50
C SER A 147 -3.04 -2.50 -6.71
N TYR A 148 -3.27 -3.47 -7.58
CA TYR A 148 -2.33 -4.55 -7.86
C TYR A 148 -1.62 -4.31 -9.19
N PHE A 149 -0.33 -4.62 -9.23
CA PHE A 149 0.53 -4.44 -10.39
C PHE A 149 1.26 -5.73 -10.72
N VAL A 150 1.45 -5.96 -12.01
CA VAL A 150 2.19 -7.10 -12.56
C VAL A 150 3.26 -6.61 -13.50
N SER A 151 4.44 -7.21 -13.44
CA SER A 151 5.49 -7.14 -14.45
C SER A 151 5.63 -8.52 -15.08
N TYR A 152 5.47 -8.59 -16.39
CA TYR A 152 5.63 -9.81 -17.18
C TYR A 152 6.96 -9.75 -17.91
N MET A 153 7.73 -10.84 -17.92
CA MET A 153 9.05 -10.91 -18.58
C MET A 153 10.01 -9.79 -18.10
N ARG A 154 9.86 -9.35 -16.85
CA ARG A 154 10.63 -8.24 -16.24
C ARG A 154 10.49 -6.90 -16.95
N GLU A 155 9.39 -6.68 -17.68
CA GLU A 155 9.05 -5.38 -18.27
C GLU A 155 8.52 -4.39 -17.21
N SER A 156 8.18 -3.17 -17.64
CA SER A 156 7.52 -2.17 -16.80
C SER A 156 6.23 -2.70 -16.17
N PHE A 157 6.01 -2.40 -14.89
CA PHE A 157 4.79 -2.77 -14.18
C PHE A 157 3.54 -2.18 -14.85
N LYS A 158 2.53 -3.03 -15.04
CA LYS A 158 1.20 -2.68 -15.53
C LYS A 158 0.20 -2.93 -14.42
N ARG A 159 -0.76 -2.01 -14.24
CA ARG A 159 -1.85 -2.20 -13.28
C ARG A 159 -2.77 -3.32 -13.73
N MET A 160 -2.99 -4.30 -12.87
CA MET A 160 -3.92 -5.41 -13.10
C MET A 160 -5.36 -4.88 -13.20
N LYS A 161 -6.14 -5.47 -14.10
CA LYS A 161 -7.49 -5.05 -14.46
C LYS A 161 -8.47 -6.17 -14.12
N LEU A 162 -9.17 -5.96 -13.01
CA LEU A 162 -10.35 -6.73 -12.62
C LEU A 162 -11.61 -6.09 -13.24
N PRO A 163 -12.77 -6.79 -13.26
CA PRO A 163 -14.04 -6.18 -13.64
C PRO A 163 -14.30 -4.86 -12.90
N LYS A 164 -14.83 -3.83 -13.59
CA LYS A 164 -14.85 -2.45 -13.08
C LYS A 164 -15.51 -2.27 -11.70
N TYR A 165 -16.54 -3.06 -11.39
CA TYR A 165 -17.28 -3.02 -10.14
C TYR A 165 -16.88 -4.10 -9.14
N CYS A 166 -15.93 -4.97 -9.51
CA CYS A 166 -15.21 -5.82 -8.58
C CYS A 166 -14.19 -4.94 -7.84
N LEU A 167 -14.59 -4.40 -6.68
CA LEU A 167 -13.67 -3.71 -5.80
C LEU A 167 -12.99 -4.75 -4.91
N PRO A 168 -11.70 -5.08 -5.14
CA PRO A 168 -11.01 -6.08 -4.36
C PRO A 168 -10.75 -5.56 -2.96
N LYS A 169 -11.21 -6.29 -1.95
CA LYS A 169 -10.80 -6.10 -0.55
C LYS A 169 -9.42 -6.73 -0.31
N ASP A 170 -9.20 -7.91 -0.89
CA ASP A 170 -7.97 -8.69 -0.79
C ASP A 170 -7.80 -9.53 -2.07
N MET A 171 -6.56 -9.82 -2.47
CA MET A 171 -6.23 -10.61 -3.66
C MET A 171 -4.97 -11.44 -3.44
N HIS A 172 -5.05 -12.74 -3.75
CA HIS A 172 -3.95 -13.69 -3.61
C HIS A 172 -3.67 -14.38 -4.94
N ILE A 173 -2.39 -14.49 -5.30
CA ILE A 173 -1.95 -15.25 -6.47
C ILE A 173 -1.92 -16.74 -6.09
N ILE A 174 -2.67 -17.57 -6.81
CA ILE A 174 -2.77 -19.02 -6.54
C ILE A 174 -1.74 -19.79 -7.36
N SER A 175 -1.64 -19.48 -8.66
CA SER A 175 -0.74 -20.17 -9.58
C SER A 175 -0.44 -19.29 -10.78
N THR A 176 0.80 -19.39 -11.27
CA THR A 176 1.30 -18.77 -12.51
C THR A 176 1.61 -19.80 -13.60
N ASP A 177 1.19 -21.05 -13.37
CA ASP A 177 1.47 -22.18 -14.24
C ASP A 177 0.89 -22.00 -15.64
N GLU A 178 1.54 -22.61 -16.63
CA GLU A 178 1.09 -22.57 -18.02
C GLU A 178 0.92 -21.15 -18.59
N LYS A 179 1.80 -20.21 -18.18
CA LYS A 179 1.89 -18.82 -18.68
C LYS A 179 0.62 -18.01 -18.49
N GLN A 180 -0.10 -18.27 -17.41
CA GLN A 180 -1.34 -17.60 -17.05
C GLN A 180 -1.45 -17.51 -15.54
N VAL A 181 -2.05 -16.42 -15.05
CA VAL A 181 -2.20 -16.18 -13.61
C VAL A 181 -3.61 -16.52 -13.15
N PHE A 182 -3.73 -17.43 -12.19
CA PHE A 182 -4.90 -17.65 -11.36
C PHE A 182 -4.80 -16.85 -10.07
N ALA A 183 -5.86 -16.14 -9.70
CA ALA A 183 -5.92 -15.37 -8.48
C ALA A 183 -7.25 -15.56 -7.75
N ALA A 184 -7.19 -15.64 -6.41
CA ALA A 184 -8.37 -15.55 -5.55
C ALA A 184 -8.58 -14.09 -5.18
N VAL A 185 -9.76 -13.56 -5.46
CA VAL A 185 -10.13 -12.17 -5.14
C VAL A 185 -11.32 -12.17 -4.19
N GLN A 186 -11.18 -11.50 -3.05
CA GLN A 186 -12.32 -11.22 -2.17
C GLN A 186 -12.96 -9.90 -2.57
N GLU A 187 -14.21 -9.96 -2.99
CA GLU A 187 -14.96 -8.76 -3.37
C GLU A 187 -15.48 -8.02 -2.13
N TRP A 188 -15.63 -6.69 -2.23
CA TRP A 188 -16.02 -5.83 -1.10
C TRP A 188 -17.36 -6.21 -0.45
N ASN A 189 -18.29 -6.80 -1.21
CA ASN A 189 -19.64 -7.19 -0.78
C ASN A 189 -19.72 -8.65 -0.31
N GLN A 190 -18.62 -9.41 -0.36
CA GLN A 190 -18.59 -10.83 0.00
C GLN A 190 -18.19 -11.04 1.47
N ASN A 191 -19.02 -11.79 2.19
CA ASN A 191 -18.78 -12.18 3.58
C ASN A 191 -17.87 -13.42 3.66
N ASN A 192 -16.56 -13.21 3.52
CA ASN A 192 -15.49 -14.22 3.62
C ASN A 192 -15.42 -15.28 2.51
N THR A 193 -16.11 -15.09 1.38
CA THR A 193 -15.87 -15.90 0.17
C THR A 193 -14.87 -15.21 -0.76
N TYR A 194 -14.17 -16.02 -1.55
CA TYR A 194 -13.30 -15.54 -2.63
C TYR A 194 -13.86 -16.03 -3.97
N SER A 195 -13.56 -15.31 -5.04
CA SER A 195 -13.82 -15.73 -6.41
C SER A 195 -12.51 -16.01 -7.13
N LEU A 196 -12.49 -17.06 -7.95
CA LEU A 196 -11.37 -17.42 -8.82
C LEU A 196 -11.40 -16.54 -10.08
N TYR A 197 -10.30 -15.87 -10.34
CA TYR A 197 -10.06 -15.09 -11.55
C TYR A 197 -8.88 -15.66 -12.34
N ILE A 198 -8.99 -15.63 -13.66
CA ILE A 198 -7.94 -16.04 -14.60
C ILE A 198 -7.54 -14.88 -15.51
N SER A 199 -6.26 -14.68 -15.72
CA SER A 199 -5.71 -13.57 -16.52
C SER A 199 -5.47 -13.92 -17.99
N ASP A 200 -5.14 -12.91 -18.79
CA ASP A 200 -4.44 -13.10 -20.06
C ASP A 200 -2.96 -13.47 -19.82
N SER A 201 -2.23 -13.82 -20.89
CA SER A 201 -0.82 -14.26 -20.77
C SER A 201 0.09 -13.24 -20.06
N PRO A 202 0.00 -11.91 -20.30
CA PRO A 202 0.75 -10.92 -19.53
C PRO A 202 0.30 -10.74 -18.06
N GLY A 203 -0.77 -11.40 -17.60
CA GLY A 203 -1.27 -11.26 -16.23
C GLY A 203 -2.01 -9.96 -15.94
N VAL A 204 -2.49 -9.23 -16.97
CA VAL A 204 -3.05 -7.88 -16.82
C VAL A 204 -4.57 -7.91 -16.75
N TYR A 205 -5.24 -8.64 -17.65
CA TYR A 205 -6.68 -8.61 -17.82
C TYR A 205 -7.33 -9.88 -17.26
N PHE A 206 -7.99 -9.74 -16.12
CA PHE A 206 -8.61 -10.84 -15.39
C PHE A 206 -10.10 -10.97 -15.72
N ILE A 207 -10.55 -12.22 -15.87
CA ILE A 207 -11.95 -12.60 -16.02
C ILE A 207 -12.33 -13.58 -14.91
N LEU A 208 -13.61 -13.59 -14.56
CA LEU A 208 -14.16 -14.50 -13.55
C LEU A 208 -14.20 -15.93 -14.09
N SER A 209 -13.65 -16.88 -13.33
CA SER A 209 -13.63 -18.32 -13.65
C SER A 209 -14.59 -19.10 -12.77
N LEU A 210 -14.58 -18.87 -11.45
CA LEU A 210 -15.44 -19.58 -10.50
C LEU A 210 -15.77 -18.71 -9.28
N GLU A 211 -17.06 -18.54 -8.99
CA GLU A 211 -17.51 -17.79 -7.81
C GLU A 211 -17.53 -18.64 -6.53
N ASN A 212 -17.47 -17.98 -5.37
CA ASN A 212 -17.67 -18.57 -4.04
C ASN A 212 -16.76 -19.77 -3.74
N LEU A 213 -15.47 -19.65 -4.04
CA LEU A 213 -14.45 -20.62 -3.64
C LEU A 213 -14.45 -20.83 -2.12
N ARG A 214 -14.20 -22.08 -1.73
CA ARG A 214 -13.89 -22.45 -0.35
C ARG A 214 -12.45 -22.04 -0.02
N THR A 215 -12.29 -21.26 1.05
CA THR A 215 -10.97 -20.82 1.54
C THR A 215 -10.84 -20.94 3.06
N SER A 216 -9.73 -21.46 3.56
CA SER A 216 -9.36 -21.49 4.99
C SER A 216 -8.17 -20.56 5.26
N ARG A 217 -7.91 -20.25 6.54
CA ARG A 217 -6.67 -19.56 6.95
C ARG A 217 -5.84 -20.53 7.79
N GLY A 218 -4.59 -20.74 7.40
CA GLY A 218 -3.66 -21.57 8.16
C GLY A 218 -3.24 -20.91 9.49
N PRO A 219 -2.52 -21.63 10.37
CA PRO A 219 -2.08 -21.12 11.68
C PRO A 219 -1.23 -19.85 11.57
N ALA A 220 -0.43 -19.73 10.50
CA ALA A 220 0.40 -18.56 10.19
C ALA A 220 -0.37 -17.41 9.51
N GLY A 221 -1.68 -17.56 9.28
CA GLY A 221 -2.53 -16.55 8.63
C GLY A 221 -2.57 -16.63 7.10
N ASN A 222 -1.81 -17.55 6.48
CA ASN A 222 -1.80 -17.80 5.05
C ASN A 222 -3.19 -18.23 4.54
N LEU A 223 -3.62 -17.69 3.40
CA LEU A 223 -4.87 -18.09 2.77
C LEU A 223 -4.66 -19.43 2.04
N LEU A 224 -5.40 -20.45 2.46
CA LEU A 224 -5.47 -21.73 1.78
C LEU A 224 -6.72 -21.75 0.91
N VAL A 225 -6.56 -22.08 -0.37
CA VAL A 225 -7.64 -22.12 -1.35
C VAL A 225 -7.82 -23.56 -1.79
N ASP A 226 -9.03 -24.09 -1.71
CA ASP A 226 -9.36 -25.45 -2.18
C ASP A 226 -9.39 -25.49 -3.72
N PHE A 227 -8.21 -25.45 -4.33
CA PHE A 227 -7.98 -25.47 -5.77
C PHE A 227 -6.79 -26.38 -6.08
N TYR A 228 -7.04 -27.43 -6.83
CA TYR A 228 -6.06 -28.47 -7.13
C TYR A 228 -5.84 -28.60 -8.63
N LYS A 229 -4.57 -28.51 -9.07
CA LYS A 229 -4.17 -28.77 -10.45
C LYS A 229 -3.90 -30.25 -10.64
N VAL A 230 -4.51 -30.85 -11.66
CA VAL A 230 -4.29 -32.26 -11.96
C VAL A 230 -2.99 -32.41 -12.74
N GLU A 231 -2.06 -33.15 -12.16
CA GLU A 231 -0.75 -33.37 -12.77
C GLU A 231 -0.83 -34.32 -13.97
N GLY A 232 -0.07 -33.99 -15.02
CA GLY A 232 0.03 -34.78 -16.24
C GLY A 232 -1.05 -34.52 -17.30
N ILE A 233 -2.08 -33.70 -17.01
CA ILE A 233 -3.10 -33.29 -17.98
C ILE A 233 -3.27 -31.77 -17.90
N ASN A 234 -2.89 -31.07 -18.96
CA ASN A 234 -2.97 -29.61 -19.02
C ASN A 234 -4.43 -29.12 -19.02
N GLY A 235 -4.68 -27.98 -18.37
CA GLY A 235 -6.02 -27.38 -18.34
C GLY A 235 -7.03 -28.07 -17.42
N MET A 236 -6.63 -29.09 -16.65
CA MET A 236 -7.53 -29.83 -15.76
C MET A 236 -7.34 -29.45 -14.29
N TYR A 237 -8.42 -29.02 -13.64
CA TYR A 237 -8.40 -28.55 -12.26
C TYR A 237 -9.63 -29.03 -11.48
N LEU A 238 -9.49 -29.14 -10.17
CA LEU A 238 -10.59 -29.34 -9.22
C LEU A 238 -10.68 -28.15 -8.27
N ALA A 239 -11.89 -27.78 -7.87
CA ALA A 239 -12.11 -26.71 -6.92
C ALA A 239 -13.33 -26.98 -6.03
N ASN A 240 -13.26 -26.59 -4.76
CA ASN A 240 -14.42 -26.60 -3.87
C ASN A 240 -15.10 -25.23 -3.87
N LYS A 241 -16.41 -25.23 -4.06
CA LYS A 241 -17.26 -24.04 -4.10
C LYS A 241 -18.38 -24.13 -3.06
N LEU A 242 -18.69 -23.02 -2.40
CA LEU A 242 -19.91 -22.88 -1.61
C LEU A 242 -21.12 -22.61 -2.51
N VAL A 243 -22.11 -23.50 -2.44
CA VAL A 243 -23.42 -23.39 -3.10
C VAL A 243 -24.49 -23.53 -2.01
N ASP A 244 -25.26 -22.48 -1.75
CA ASP A 244 -26.30 -22.47 -0.69
C ASP A 244 -25.77 -22.88 0.70
N ASN A 245 -24.57 -22.41 1.06
CA ASN A 245 -23.79 -22.79 2.26
C ASN A 245 -23.26 -24.24 2.29
N TYR A 246 -23.50 -25.04 1.25
CA TYR A 246 -22.95 -26.38 1.10
C TYR A 246 -21.67 -26.35 0.28
N ILE A 247 -20.63 -27.01 0.76
CA ILE A 247 -19.38 -27.15 0.01
C ILE A 247 -19.57 -28.27 -1.02
N LYS A 248 -19.36 -27.96 -2.30
CA LYS A 248 -19.41 -28.91 -3.41
C LYS A 248 -18.14 -28.86 -4.25
N THR A 249 -17.69 -30.01 -4.70
CA THR A 249 -16.49 -30.15 -5.55
C THR A 249 -16.84 -30.12 -7.03
N PHE A 250 -16.09 -29.32 -7.78
CA PHE A 250 -16.21 -29.16 -9.22
C PHE A 250 -14.91 -29.52 -9.94
N ILE A 251 -15.03 -29.97 -11.18
CA ILE A 251 -13.93 -30.28 -12.10
C ILE A 251 -14.08 -29.46 -13.38
N THR A 252 -12.95 -29.04 -13.95
CA THR A 252 -12.85 -28.40 -15.26
C THR A 252 -11.82 -29.14 -16.13
N TYR A 253 -12.07 -29.18 -17.45
CA TYR A 253 -11.17 -29.72 -18.47
C TYR A 253 -10.70 -28.65 -19.46
N ASN A 254 -11.15 -27.40 -19.28
CA ASN A 254 -10.85 -26.26 -20.14
C ASN A 254 -10.37 -25.06 -19.31
N LYS A 255 -9.45 -25.33 -18.37
CA LYS A 255 -8.69 -24.33 -17.62
C LYS A 255 -9.56 -23.33 -16.86
N GLY A 256 -10.71 -23.78 -16.36
CA GLY A 256 -11.59 -23.00 -15.51
C GLY A 256 -12.65 -22.18 -16.26
N GLN A 257 -12.81 -22.36 -17.57
CA GLN A 257 -13.89 -21.70 -18.30
C GLN A 257 -15.26 -22.35 -18.00
N THR A 258 -15.32 -23.67 -17.90
CA THR A 258 -16.54 -24.41 -17.52
C THR A 258 -16.24 -25.40 -16.42
N TRP A 259 -17.16 -25.47 -15.45
CA TRP A 259 -17.05 -26.31 -14.27
C TRP A 259 -18.24 -27.26 -14.17
N SER A 260 -18.00 -28.50 -13.75
CA SER A 260 -19.07 -29.49 -13.56
C SER A 260 -18.87 -30.28 -12.27
N LEU A 261 -19.97 -30.76 -11.68
CA LEU A 261 -19.92 -31.64 -10.51
C LEU A 261 -19.32 -33.00 -10.87
N LEU A 262 -18.65 -33.61 -9.89
CA LEU A 262 -18.09 -34.96 -10.04
C LEU A 262 -19.19 -36.03 -9.98
N PRO A 263 -19.16 -37.02 -10.90
CA PRO A 263 -20.06 -38.15 -10.81
C PRO A 263 -19.69 -39.04 -9.62
N ALA A 264 -20.69 -39.53 -8.90
CA ALA A 264 -20.49 -40.54 -7.86
C ALA A 264 -20.16 -41.92 -8.47
N PRO A 265 -19.41 -42.78 -7.75
CA PRO A 265 -19.21 -44.16 -8.17
C PRO A 265 -20.54 -44.92 -8.24
N ALA A 266 -20.62 -45.87 -9.17
CA ALA A 266 -21.81 -46.71 -9.34
C ALA A 266 -22.00 -47.72 -8.19
N THR A 267 -20.89 -48.15 -7.56
CA THR A 267 -20.92 -49.13 -6.48
C THR A 267 -20.04 -48.71 -5.31
N ASP A 268 -20.39 -49.16 -4.11
CA ASP A 268 -19.55 -49.04 -2.91
C ASP A 268 -18.39 -50.06 -2.91
N VAL A 269 -17.58 -50.06 -1.83
CA VAL A 269 -16.46 -51.00 -1.65
C VAL A 269 -16.92 -52.46 -1.59
N ALA A 270 -18.14 -52.71 -1.09
CA ALA A 270 -18.74 -54.05 -1.01
C ALA A 270 -19.40 -54.50 -2.33
N GLY A 271 -19.46 -53.63 -3.33
CA GLY A 271 -20.10 -53.89 -4.63
C GLY A 271 -21.61 -53.64 -4.66
N ASN A 272 -22.20 -53.04 -3.62
CA ASN A 272 -23.60 -52.65 -3.63
C ASN A 272 -23.79 -51.40 -4.50
N ASN A 273 -24.94 -51.32 -5.18
CA ASN A 273 -25.26 -50.21 -6.06
C ASN A 273 -25.54 -48.93 -5.26
N LEU A 274 -24.90 -47.82 -5.63
CA LEU A 274 -25.06 -46.52 -4.99
C LEU A 274 -26.01 -45.63 -5.80
N HIS A 275 -27.14 -45.26 -5.20
CA HIS A 275 -28.11 -44.38 -5.84
C HIS A 275 -27.81 -42.90 -5.55
N CYS A 276 -26.87 -42.33 -6.29
CA CYS A 276 -26.49 -40.92 -6.20
C CYS A 276 -26.54 -40.28 -7.60
N ILE A 277 -27.45 -39.31 -7.79
CA ILE A 277 -27.77 -38.73 -9.09
C ILE A 277 -27.51 -37.22 -9.07
N LEU A 278 -26.78 -36.74 -10.08
CA LEU A 278 -26.53 -35.31 -10.30
C LEU A 278 -27.83 -34.55 -10.64
N PRO A 279 -27.99 -33.27 -10.25
CA PRO A 279 -27.04 -32.44 -9.49
C PRO A 279 -27.25 -32.48 -7.97
N PHE A 280 -28.23 -33.25 -7.48
CA PHE A 280 -28.61 -33.28 -6.06
C PHE A 280 -27.58 -34.01 -5.20
N CYS A 281 -27.03 -35.10 -5.72
CA CYS A 281 -25.99 -35.90 -5.08
C CYS A 281 -24.79 -36.04 -6.02
N SER A 282 -23.58 -35.87 -5.49
CA SER A 282 -22.31 -35.94 -6.21
C SER A 282 -21.19 -36.46 -5.32
N LEU A 283 -20.05 -36.75 -5.94
CA LEU A 283 -18.80 -36.98 -5.21
C LEU A 283 -18.20 -35.63 -4.77
N HIS A 284 -17.74 -35.57 -3.52
CA HIS A 284 -17.09 -34.40 -2.94
C HIS A 284 -15.75 -34.80 -2.36
N LEU A 285 -14.71 -34.03 -2.66
CA LEU A 285 -13.32 -34.34 -2.31
C LEU A 285 -12.72 -33.28 -1.39
N GLN A 286 -11.85 -33.71 -0.48
CA GLN A 286 -11.00 -32.84 0.28
C GLN A 286 -9.81 -32.41 -0.59
N LEU A 287 -9.70 -31.10 -0.83
CA LEU A 287 -8.65 -30.52 -1.68
C LEU A 287 -7.59 -29.76 -0.88
N GLU A 288 -7.74 -29.67 0.44
CA GLU A 288 -6.80 -28.97 1.31
C GLU A 288 -5.45 -29.68 1.32
N MET A 289 -4.40 -28.99 0.87
CA MET A 289 -3.05 -29.57 0.81
C MET A 289 -2.46 -29.69 2.22
N SER A 290 -1.86 -30.83 2.54
CA SER A 290 -1.19 -31.01 3.82
C SER A 290 0.08 -30.15 3.90
N GLU A 291 0.29 -29.45 5.02
CA GLU A 291 1.56 -28.76 5.30
C GLU A 291 2.69 -29.76 5.63
N ASN A 292 2.37 -31.01 5.99
CA ASN A 292 3.35 -32.04 6.30
C ASN A 292 3.87 -32.70 5.01
N PRO A 293 5.17 -32.53 4.64
CA PRO A 293 5.72 -33.09 3.41
C PRO A 293 5.88 -34.62 3.44
N TYR A 294 5.76 -35.26 4.60
CA TYR A 294 5.99 -36.69 4.79
C TYR A 294 4.72 -37.54 4.65
N THR A 295 3.57 -36.91 4.41
CA THR A 295 2.28 -37.55 4.15
C THR A 295 1.84 -37.24 2.71
N SER A 296 0.97 -38.09 2.12
CA SER A 296 0.59 -37.93 0.71
C SER A 296 -0.45 -36.82 0.47
N GLY A 297 -1.00 -36.23 1.53
CA GLY A 297 -2.17 -35.35 1.48
C GLY A 297 -3.47 -36.10 1.13
N PRO A 298 -4.62 -35.41 1.18
CA PRO A 298 -5.93 -36.00 0.89
C PRO A 298 -6.22 -36.16 -0.61
N ILE A 299 -5.46 -35.53 -1.51
CA ILE A 299 -5.59 -35.72 -2.96
C ILE A 299 -4.21 -35.77 -3.60
N THR A 300 -4.03 -36.68 -4.56
CA THR A 300 -2.75 -36.86 -5.23
C THR A 300 -2.91 -37.30 -6.69
N SER A 301 -2.04 -36.75 -7.55
CA SER A 301 -1.89 -37.08 -8.97
C SER A 301 -0.45 -36.85 -9.38
N LYS A 302 0.05 -37.58 -10.39
CA LYS A 302 1.44 -37.47 -10.85
C LYS A 302 1.52 -37.32 -12.37
N LYS A 303 2.47 -36.50 -12.83
CA LYS A 303 2.83 -36.37 -14.26
C LYS A 303 3.25 -37.70 -14.89
N SER A 304 3.69 -38.65 -14.07
CA SER A 304 4.09 -39.99 -14.49
C SER A 304 2.92 -40.89 -14.88
N VAL A 305 1.72 -40.65 -14.36
CA VAL A 305 0.52 -41.47 -14.60
C VAL A 305 -0.69 -40.59 -14.91
N PRO A 306 -0.74 -39.99 -16.10
CA PRO A 306 -1.83 -39.10 -16.47
C PRO A 306 -3.19 -39.83 -16.37
N GLY A 307 -4.15 -39.10 -15.79
CA GLY A 307 -5.53 -39.55 -15.59
C GLY A 307 -5.78 -40.41 -14.37
N ILE A 308 -4.76 -40.74 -13.56
CA ILE A 308 -4.97 -41.33 -12.23
C ILE A 308 -5.01 -40.23 -11.18
N ILE A 309 -6.11 -40.18 -10.42
CA ILE A 309 -6.28 -39.28 -9.28
C ILE A 309 -6.81 -40.12 -8.14
N VAL A 310 -6.16 -40.02 -6.98
CA VAL A 310 -6.59 -40.65 -5.74
C VAL A 310 -6.94 -39.55 -4.75
N ALA A 311 -8.11 -39.62 -4.13
CA ALA A 311 -8.60 -38.58 -3.26
C ALA A 311 -9.48 -39.10 -2.13
N THR A 312 -9.37 -38.48 -0.96
CA THR A 312 -10.26 -38.61 0.19
C THR A 312 -11.48 -37.72 0.00
N GLY A 313 -12.66 -38.22 0.33
CA GLY A 313 -13.90 -37.48 0.14
C GLY A 313 -15.12 -38.21 0.68
N ASN A 314 -16.30 -37.76 0.28
CA ASN A 314 -17.57 -38.41 0.60
C ASN A 314 -18.56 -38.27 -0.56
N ILE A 315 -19.59 -39.12 -0.56
CA ILE A 315 -20.70 -39.04 -1.51
C ILE A 315 -21.89 -38.42 -0.80
N GLY A 316 -22.55 -37.46 -1.42
CA GLY A 316 -23.75 -36.86 -0.85
C GLY A 316 -24.13 -35.53 -1.47
N THR A 317 -24.83 -34.70 -0.68
CA THR A 317 -25.26 -33.35 -1.06
C THR A 317 -24.18 -32.28 -0.81
N GLN A 318 -23.20 -32.59 0.05
CA GLN A 318 -22.13 -31.68 0.47
C GLN A 318 -20.87 -32.44 0.88
N LEU A 319 -19.73 -31.75 0.90
CA LEU A 319 -18.53 -32.21 1.59
C LEU A 319 -18.80 -32.27 3.11
N SER A 320 -18.46 -33.40 3.72
CA SER A 320 -18.64 -33.67 5.15
C SER A 320 -17.32 -34.16 5.74
N SER A 321 -17.03 -33.79 6.99
CA SER A 321 -15.89 -34.33 7.75
C SER A 321 -16.20 -35.71 8.38
N ALA A 322 -17.47 -36.11 8.39
CA ALA A 322 -17.90 -37.44 8.82
C ALA A 322 -18.16 -38.34 7.59
N ASN A 323 -17.87 -39.64 7.73
CA ASN A 323 -18.01 -40.67 6.68
C ASN A 323 -17.13 -40.41 5.45
N LEU A 324 -15.85 -40.17 5.70
CA LEU A 324 -14.84 -40.02 4.66
C LEU A 324 -14.39 -41.39 4.14
N GLY A 325 -14.30 -41.52 2.82
CA GLY A 325 -13.74 -42.67 2.14
C GLY A 325 -12.73 -42.24 1.10
N MET A 326 -12.04 -43.21 0.54
CA MET A 326 -11.01 -43.01 -0.49
C MET A 326 -11.56 -43.38 -1.86
N PHE A 327 -11.31 -42.53 -2.85
CA PHE A 327 -11.80 -42.67 -4.22
C PHE A 327 -10.65 -42.60 -5.21
N ILE A 328 -10.76 -43.37 -6.29
CA ILE A 328 -9.81 -43.37 -7.40
C ILE A 328 -10.55 -43.18 -8.72
N THR A 329 -9.95 -42.41 -9.61
CA THR A 329 -10.28 -42.40 -11.05
C THR A 329 -9.04 -42.82 -11.83
N SER A 330 -9.26 -43.50 -12.96
CA SER A 330 -8.20 -43.89 -13.89
C SER A 330 -8.39 -43.32 -15.29
N ASP A 331 -9.44 -42.51 -15.48
CA ASP A 331 -9.87 -41.91 -16.74
C ASP A 331 -10.07 -40.39 -16.59
N ALA A 332 -9.24 -39.76 -15.74
CA ALA A 332 -9.24 -38.33 -15.50
C ALA A 332 -10.58 -37.76 -15.02
N GLY A 333 -11.23 -38.43 -14.06
CA GLY A 333 -12.40 -37.91 -13.36
C GLY A 333 -13.73 -38.14 -14.07
N ASN A 334 -13.76 -38.86 -15.19
CA ASN A 334 -14.99 -39.26 -15.87
C ASN A 334 -15.73 -40.37 -15.10
N SER A 335 -15.00 -41.35 -14.57
CA SER A 335 -15.53 -42.38 -13.69
C SER A 335 -14.71 -42.52 -12.42
N TRP A 336 -15.41 -42.69 -11.30
CA TRP A 336 -14.82 -42.85 -9.97
C TRP A 336 -15.18 -44.21 -9.39
N ARG A 337 -14.29 -44.74 -8.55
CA ARG A 337 -14.47 -45.97 -7.78
C ARG A 337 -14.07 -45.70 -6.34
N GLN A 338 -14.85 -46.19 -5.38
CA GLN A 338 -14.45 -46.18 -3.98
C GLN A 338 -13.49 -47.33 -3.72
N ILE A 339 -12.37 -47.06 -3.02
CA ILE A 339 -11.33 -48.05 -2.71
C ILE A 339 -11.21 -48.38 -1.23
N PHE A 340 -11.49 -47.42 -0.34
CA PHE A 340 -11.48 -47.65 1.11
C PHE A 340 -12.60 -46.84 1.79
N ASP A 341 -13.08 -47.33 2.94
CA ASP A 341 -14.04 -46.63 3.81
C ASP A 341 -13.36 -45.75 4.87
N GLU A 342 -12.03 -45.80 4.96
CA GLU A 342 -11.20 -45.02 5.87
C GLU A 342 -10.14 -44.25 5.08
N GLU A 343 -9.47 -43.31 5.74
CA GLU A 343 -8.40 -42.51 5.15
C GLU A 343 -7.08 -43.28 5.07
N TYR A 344 -6.46 -43.29 3.89
CA TYR A 344 -5.15 -43.89 3.67
C TYR A 344 -4.22 -42.86 3.05
N ASN A 345 -2.95 -42.88 3.44
CA ASN A 345 -1.90 -42.20 2.69
C ASN A 345 -1.49 -43.08 1.50
N VAL A 346 -1.36 -42.48 0.31
CA VAL A 346 -1.10 -43.18 -0.95
C VAL A 346 0.14 -42.66 -1.66
N TRP A 347 1.04 -43.58 -2.01
CA TRP A 347 2.24 -43.29 -2.79
C TRP A 347 2.25 -44.05 -4.11
N PHE A 348 2.74 -43.39 -5.16
CA PHE A 348 2.94 -43.99 -6.48
C PHE A 348 4.33 -44.61 -6.54
N LEU A 349 4.40 -45.93 -6.70
CA LEU A 349 5.64 -46.68 -6.88
C LEU A 349 5.99 -46.80 -8.36
N ASP A 350 7.29 -46.80 -8.69
CA ASP A 350 7.82 -46.98 -10.05
C ASP A 350 7.05 -46.14 -11.09
N ASN A 351 7.01 -44.82 -10.89
CA ASN A 351 6.33 -43.89 -11.80
C ASN A 351 4.85 -44.23 -12.06
N GLY A 352 4.16 -44.95 -11.17
CA GLY A 352 2.78 -45.44 -11.37
C GLY A 352 2.62 -46.92 -11.64
N GLY A 353 3.70 -47.69 -11.54
CA GLY A 353 3.69 -49.13 -11.65
C GLY A 353 3.00 -49.84 -10.47
N ALA A 354 2.83 -49.21 -9.32
CA ALA A 354 1.93 -49.72 -8.28
C ALA A 354 1.49 -48.58 -7.38
N LEU A 355 0.38 -48.77 -6.68
CA LEU A 355 -0.05 -47.88 -5.62
C LEU A 355 0.18 -48.55 -4.28
N LEU A 356 0.80 -47.82 -3.37
CA LEU A 356 0.97 -48.22 -1.99
C LEU A 356 0.05 -47.37 -1.12
N ALA A 357 -0.79 -48.01 -0.31
CA ALA A 357 -1.69 -47.34 0.62
C ALA A 357 -1.40 -47.78 2.06
N VAL A 358 -1.36 -46.84 2.98
CA VAL A 358 -1.10 -47.06 4.40
C VAL A 358 -2.16 -46.32 5.22
N LEU A 359 -2.81 -47.04 6.13
CA LEU A 359 -3.91 -46.49 6.92
C LEU A 359 -3.43 -45.29 7.74
N GLN A 360 -4.15 -44.18 7.65
CA GLN A 360 -3.93 -43.02 8.50
C GLN A 360 -4.66 -43.24 9.83
N ALA A 361 -3.95 -43.74 10.84
CA ALA A 361 -4.52 -44.04 12.14
C ALA A 361 -3.68 -43.49 13.28
N ALA A 362 -4.35 -43.04 14.35
CA ALA A 362 -3.72 -42.74 15.63
C ALA A 362 -3.30 -44.00 16.41
N ALA A 363 -3.52 -45.19 15.85
CA ALA A 363 -3.17 -46.48 16.42
C ALA A 363 -2.01 -47.10 15.61
N PRO A 364 -1.15 -47.93 16.23
CA PRO A 364 0.01 -48.47 15.55
C PRO A 364 -0.43 -49.53 14.53
N ILE A 365 0.15 -49.45 13.33
CA ILE A 365 -0.20 -50.27 12.18
C ILE A 365 0.92 -51.25 11.84
N ARG A 366 0.56 -52.39 11.25
CA ARG A 366 1.52 -53.43 10.83
C ARG A 366 1.39 -53.83 9.36
N HIS A 367 0.34 -53.34 8.70
CA HIS A 367 -0.05 -53.74 7.37
C HIS A 367 -0.08 -52.54 6.43
N LEU A 368 0.27 -52.79 5.17
CA LEU A 368 0.12 -51.88 4.05
C LEU A 368 -0.73 -52.57 2.97
N CYS A 369 -1.36 -51.79 2.11
CA CYS A 369 -2.16 -52.27 0.98
C CYS A 369 -1.43 -51.91 -0.32
N LEU A 370 -1.31 -52.86 -1.23
CA LEU A 370 -0.66 -52.68 -2.53
C LEU A 370 -1.66 -52.94 -3.65
N ASP A 371 -1.76 -52.05 -4.63
CA ASP A 371 -2.54 -52.26 -5.85
C ASP A 371 -1.64 -52.25 -7.09
N GLU A 372 -1.71 -53.36 -7.84
CA GLU A 372 -1.04 -53.56 -9.14
C GLU A 372 -1.99 -53.29 -10.33
N GLY A 373 -3.15 -52.68 -10.08
CA GLY A 373 -4.16 -52.28 -11.05
C GLY A 373 -5.38 -53.20 -11.13
N LYS A 374 -5.59 -54.10 -10.16
CA LYS A 374 -6.72 -55.04 -10.17
C LYS A 374 -7.45 -55.10 -8.84
N LYS A 375 -6.70 -55.27 -7.75
CA LYS A 375 -7.21 -55.40 -6.39
C LYS A 375 -6.14 -54.94 -5.41
N TRP A 376 -6.59 -54.50 -4.24
CA TRP A 376 -5.74 -54.17 -3.12
C TRP A 376 -5.38 -55.44 -2.34
N ASP A 377 -4.10 -55.78 -2.28
CA ASP A 377 -3.57 -56.89 -1.50
C ASP A 377 -2.87 -56.37 -0.23
N ARG A 378 -3.12 -57.03 0.91
CA ARG A 378 -2.60 -56.60 2.22
C ARG A 378 -1.30 -57.33 2.55
N HIS A 379 -0.25 -56.57 2.89
CA HIS A 379 1.06 -57.10 3.26
C HIS A 379 1.53 -56.57 4.62
N SER A 380 2.25 -57.38 5.37
CA SER A 380 2.85 -56.97 6.64
C SER A 380 4.27 -56.42 6.42
N PHE A 381 4.54 -55.20 6.89
CA PHE A 381 5.86 -54.57 6.74
C PHE A 381 6.72 -54.64 8.01
N SER A 382 6.12 -55.03 9.14
CA SER A 382 6.81 -55.17 10.43
C SER A 382 6.22 -56.33 11.23
N LEU A 383 7.04 -56.93 12.09
CA LEU A 383 6.61 -57.95 13.06
C LEU A 383 5.81 -57.32 14.22
N ALA A 384 6.17 -56.10 14.62
CA ALA A 384 5.50 -55.32 15.66
C ALA A 384 4.79 -54.10 15.05
N PRO A 385 3.61 -53.72 15.56
CA PRO A 385 2.88 -52.57 15.03
C PRO A 385 3.66 -51.26 15.34
N LEU A 386 3.71 -50.37 14.36
CA LEU A 386 4.46 -49.12 14.38
C LEU A 386 3.50 -47.93 14.26
N TYR A 387 3.70 -46.89 15.07
CA TYR A 387 3.10 -45.59 14.80
C TYR A 387 3.89 -44.96 13.66
N VAL A 388 3.26 -44.79 12.50
CA VAL A 388 3.92 -44.22 11.32
C VAL A 388 3.75 -42.72 11.33
N ASP A 389 4.84 -41.99 11.49
CA ASP A 389 4.86 -40.52 11.49
C ASP A 389 5.04 -39.96 10.07
N GLY A 390 5.69 -40.72 9.18
CA GLY A 390 5.81 -40.35 7.79
C GLY A 390 6.58 -41.36 6.95
N VAL A 391 6.62 -41.06 5.64
CA VAL A 391 7.26 -41.91 4.64
C VAL A 391 8.15 -41.08 3.75
N LEU A 392 9.38 -41.55 3.58
CA LEU A 392 10.38 -41.00 2.68
C LEU A 392 10.46 -41.88 1.43
N MET A 393 10.32 -41.24 0.29
CA MET A 393 10.50 -41.83 -1.03
C MET A 393 11.21 -40.79 -1.88
N GLU A 394 12.13 -41.25 -2.72
CA GLU A 394 12.75 -40.41 -3.73
C GLU A 394 11.89 -40.47 -5.01
N PRO A 395 11.03 -39.46 -5.28
CA PRO A 395 10.13 -39.48 -6.41
C PRO A 395 10.90 -39.47 -7.74
N GLU A 396 10.37 -40.15 -8.75
CA GLU A 396 10.88 -40.12 -10.14
C GLU A 396 12.34 -40.60 -10.30
N SER A 397 12.87 -41.33 -9.31
CA SER A 397 14.20 -41.93 -9.32
C SER A 397 14.15 -43.43 -9.65
N ASP A 398 15.29 -43.99 -10.07
CA ASP A 398 15.48 -45.45 -10.19
C ASP A 398 15.63 -46.14 -8.82
N ASN A 399 15.43 -45.39 -7.73
CA ASN A 399 15.55 -45.88 -6.37
C ASN A 399 14.26 -46.57 -5.93
N HIS A 400 14.31 -47.90 -5.86
CA HIS A 400 13.15 -48.73 -5.52
C HIS A 400 13.00 -48.92 -4.00
N ILE A 401 13.36 -47.89 -3.24
CA ILE A 401 13.37 -47.90 -1.79
C ILE A 401 12.31 -46.93 -1.27
N ILE A 402 11.51 -47.40 -0.34
CA ILE A 402 10.63 -46.56 0.47
C ILE A 402 10.99 -46.75 1.95
N THR A 403 11.07 -45.65 2.69
CA THR A 403 11.50 -45.67 4.09
C THR A 403 10.40 -45.10 4.98
N PHE A 404 9.86 -45.94 5.84
CA PHE A 404 8.91 -45.54 6.88
C PHE A 404 9.69 -45.11 8.11
N PHE A 405 9.30 -44.00 8.73
CA PHE A 405 9.84 -43.61 10.03
C PHE A 405 8.71 -43.44 11.04
N GLY A 406 9.01 -43.79 12.29
CA GLY A 406 8.02 -43.79 13.34
C GLY A 406 8.56 -44.34 14.64
N HIS A 407 7.67 -44.74 15.54
CA HIS A 407 8.04 -45.28 16.85
C HIS A 407 7.10 -46.42 17.28
N PHE A 408 7.60 -47.40 18.05
CA PHE A 408 6.76 -48.49 18.57
C PHE A 408 5.82 -48.03 19.69
N SER A 409 6.21 -46.98 20.43
CA SER A 409 5.41 -46.30 21.45
C SER A 409 5.86 -44.85 21.58
N HIS A 410 5.04 -43.97 22.15
CA HIS A 410 5.42 -42.56 22.37
C HIS A 410 6.65 -42.36 23.29
N ARG A 411 7.16 -43.41 23.92
CA ARG A 411 8.38 -43.39 24.75
C ARG A 411 9.55 -44.16 24.14
N SER A 412 9.37 -44.80 23.00
CA SER A 412 10.43 -45.55 22.32
C SER A 412 11.24 -44.64 21.41
N GLU A 413 12.47 -45.06 21.13
CA GLU A 413 13.30 -44.44 20.11
C GLU A 413 12.67 -44.55 18.72
N TRP A 414 13.09 -43.63 17.84
CA TRP A 414 12.72 -43.64 16.42
C TRP A 414 13.18 -44.93 15.73
N GLN A 415 12.36 -45.43 14.83
CA GLN A 415 12.58 -46.62 14.03
C GLN A 415 12.44 -46.26 12.56
N LEU A 416 13.33 -46.82 11.74
CA LEU A 416 13.27 -46.68 10.30
C LEU A 416 13.08 -48.07 9.67
N ILE A 417 12.03 -48.24 8.88
CA ILE A 417 11.76 -49.46 8.12
C ILE A 417 11.97 -49.15 6.65
N LYS A 418 13.07 -49.67 6.11
CA LYS A 418 13.41 -49.61 4.69
C LYS A 418 12.78 -50.80 3.96
N ILE A 419 11.95 -50.52 2.96
CA ILE A 419 11.31 -51.52 2.12
C ILE A 419 11.89 -51.39 0.70
N ASP A 420 12.51 -52.46 0.21
CA ASP A 420 12.90 -52.59 -1.19
C ASP A 420 11.74 -53.21 -1.97
N TYR A 421 11.11 -52.38 -2.82
CA TYR A 421 9.97 -52.79 -3.64
C TYR A 421 10.37 -53.21 -5.06
N LYS A 422 11.67 -53.30 -5.37
CA LYS A 422 12.16 -53.77 -6.68
C LYS A 422 11.64 -55.16 -7.01
N GLY A 423 11.48 -56.01 -6.00
CA GLY A 423 10.93 -57.36 -6.14
C GLY A 423 9.48 -57.42 -6.66
N LEU A 424 8.73 -56.31 -6.64
CA LEU A 424 7.39 -56.25 -7.24
C LEU A 424 7.43 -56.32 -8.77
N PHE A 425 8.52 -55.88 -9.39
CA PHE A 425 8.65 -55.78 -10.84
C PHE A 425 9.70 -56.76 -11.36
N SER A 426 9.25 -57.72 -12.16
CA SER A 426 10.08 -58.85 -12.61
C SER A 426 11.03 -58.53 -13.76
N ARG A 427 10.64 -57.58 -14.62
CA ARG A 427 11.34 -57.21 -15.86
C ARG A 427 10.98 -55.78 -16.28
N ARG A 428 11.68 -55.22 -17.26
CA ARG A 428 11.26 -53.98 -17.92
C ARG A 428 10.03 -54.20 -18.80
N CYS A 429 9.17 -53.20 -18.90
CA CYS A 429 7.99 -53.26 -19.75
C CYS A 429 8.37 -53.29 -21.25
N MET A 430 7.63 -54.08 -22.02
CA MET A 430 7.72 -54.18 -23.49
C MET A 430 6.42 -53.63 -24.09
N ASP A 431 6.38 -53.39 -25.40
CA ASP A 431 5.21 -52.79 -26.08
C ASP A 431 3.88 -53.52 -25.79
N GLY A 432 3.91 -54.85 -25.64
CA GLY A 432 2.73 -55.66 -25.29
C GLY A 432 2.19 -55.45 -23.87
N ASP A 433 2.97 -54.82 -22.98
CA ASP A 433 2.56 -54.49 -21.61
C ASP A 433 1.79 -53.18 -21.51
N TYR A 434 1.65 -52.46 -22.62
CA TYR A 434 0.99 -51.16 -22.65
C TYR A 434 -0.38 -51.21 -23.33
N GLN A 435 -1.23 -50.27 -22.98
CA GLN A 435 -2.52 -50.01 -23.59
C GLN A 435 -2.69 -48.51 -23.84
N THR A 436 -3.31 -48.18 -24.97
CA THR A 436 -3.67 -46.79 -25.29
C THR A 436 -4.95 -46.40 -24.57
N TRP A 437 -4.97 -45.19 -24.01
CA TRP A 437 -6.14 -44.57 -23.41
C TRP A 437 -6.35 -43.18 -24.02
N TYR A 438 -7.59 -42.89 -24.42
CA TYR A 438 -7.96 -41.60 -24.99
C TYR A 438 -8.40 -40.67 -23.87
N LEU A 439 -7.80 -39.49 -23.80
CA LEU A 439 -8.34 -38.42 -22.95
C LEU A 439 -9.65 -37.93 -23.54
N HIS A 440 -10.70 -37.87 -22.71
CA HIS A 440 -11.99 -37.35 -23.12
C HIS A 440 -12.69 -36.62 -21.97
N ASN A 441 -13.64 -35.76 -22.32
CA ASN A 441 -14.58 -35.14 -21.38
C ASN A 441 -15.99 -35.63 -21.72
N LYS A 442 -16.56 -36.53 -20.92
CA LYS A 442 -17.92 -37.10 -21.13
C LYS A 442 -18.17 -37.64 -22.56
N GLY A 443 -17.15 -38.26 -23.14
CA GLY A 443 -17.18 -38.82 -24.50
C GLY A 443 -16.60 -37.92 -25.59
N GLU A 444 -16.41 -36.62 -25.33
CA GLU A 444 -15.75 -35.70 -26.27
C GLU A 444 -14.23 -35.87 -26.21
N LEU A 445 -13.63 -36.27 -27.34
CA LEU A 445 -12.20 -36.59 -27.45
C LEU A 445 -11.30 -35.35 -27.59
N CYS A 446 -11.88 -34.17 -27.82
CA CYS A 446 -11.12 -32.95 -28.01
C CYS A 446 -11.03 -32.15 -26.72
N VAL A 447 -9.93 -32.31 -25.99
CA VAL A 447 -9.67 -31.60 -24.72
C VAL A 447 -8.53 -30.64 -24.96
N MET A 448 -8.71 -29.36 -24.59
CA MET A 448 -7.73 -28.29 -24.86
C MET A 448 -7.32 -28.20 -26.35
N GLY A 449 -8.25 -28.51 -27.26
CA GLY A 449 -8.02 -28.43 -28.70
C GLY A 449 -7.21 -29.58 -29.31
N GLU A 450 -6.96 -30.65 -28.56
CA GLU A 450 -6.20 -31.82 -29.02
C GLU A 450 -6.93 -33.13 -28.71
N LYS A 451 -6.78 -34.09 -29.61
CA LYS A 451 -7.06 -35.51 -29.36
C LYS A 451 -5.78 -36.15 -28.86
N GLN A 452 -5.72 -36.35 -27.55
CA GLN A 452 -4.54 -36.91 -26.89
C GLN A 452 -4.74 -38.40 -26.59
N ILE A 453 -3.80 -39.21 -27.05
CA ILE A 453 -3.72 -40.64 -26.76
C ILE A 453 -2.53 -40.85 -25.83
N TYR A 454 -2.81 -41.34 -24.63
CA TYR A 454 -1.81 -41.68 -23.65
C TYR A 454 -1.54 -43.18 -23.68
N MET A 455 -0.28 -43.54 -23.47
CA MET A 455 0.08 -44.92 -23.24
C MET A 455 0.13 -45.20 -21.74
N LYS A 456 -0.65 -46.18 -21.30
CA LYS A 456 -0.73 -46.62 -19.91
C LYS A 456 -0.28 -48.06 -19.81
N ARG A 457 0.34 -48.43 -18.70
CA ARG A 457 0.63 -49.85 -18.45
C ARG A 457 -0.68 -50.61 -18.30
N ARG A 458 -0.75 -51.81 -18.87
CA ARG A 458 -1.91 -52.70 -18.69
C ARG A 458 -2.05 -53.07 -17.22
N PRO A 459 -3.26 -53.01 -16.65
CA PRO A 459 -3.47 -53.37 -15.26
C PRO A 459 -3.12 -54.85 -14.99
N GLY A 460 -2.31 -55.08 -13.96
CA GLY A 460 -1.82 -56.41 -13.55
C GLY A 460 -0.52 -56.89 -14.22
N ASN A 461 0.11 -56.13 -15.13
CA ASN A 461 1.43 -56.48 -15.66
C ASN A 461 2.54 -55.98 -14.73
N ARG A 462 3.39 -56.89 -14.23
CA ARG A 462 4.47 -56.64 -13.26
C ARG A 462 5.80 -56.31 -13.93
N CYS A 463 5.84 -55.14 -14.56
CA CYS A 463 7.04 -54.66 -15.24
C CYS A 463 7.38 -53.22 -14.85
N MET A 464 8.68 -52.91 -14.86
CA MET A 464 9.23 -51.59 -14.57
C MET A 464 9.04 -50.64 -15.76
N LEU A 465 8.56 -49.43 -15.48
CA LEU A 465 8.45 -48.37 -16.49
C LEU A 465 9.82 -47.76 -16.80
N ALA A 466 10.13 -47.54 -18.08
CA ALA A 466 11.36 -46.85 -18.47
C ALA A 466 11.26 -45.34 -18.21
N GLN A 467 12.34 -44.72 -17.71
CA GLN A 467 12.38 -43.31 -17.31
C GLN A 467 12.14 -42.34 -18.49
N ASP A 468 12.67 -42.67 -19.68
CA ASP A 468 12.58 -41.85 -20.90
C ASP A 468 11.34 -42.16 -21.76
N TYR A 469 10.36 -42.90 -21.25
CA TYR A 469 9.22 -43.34 -22.05
C TYR A 469 8.25 -42.19 -22.36
N SER A 470 8.02 -41.90 -23.65
CA SER A 470 7.05 -40.89 -24.08
C SER A 470 5.62 -41.34 -23.77
N ARG A 471 5.03 -40.74 -22.73
CA ARG A 471 3.69 -41.09 -22.21
C ARG A 471 2.56 -40.70 -23.15
N ILE A 472 2.78 -39.68 -23.97
CA ILE A 472 1.87 -39.27 -25.03
C ILE A 472 2.24 -40.07 -26.27
N TYR A 473 1.37 -40.99 -26.68
CA TYR A 473 1.55 -41.79 -27.89
C TYR A 473 1.30 -40.93 -29.14
N SER A 474 0.25 -40.12 -29.12
CA SER A 474 -0.06 -39.16 -30.18
C SER A 474 -0.84 -37.98 -29.62
N SER A 475 -0.58 -36.80 -30.17
CA SER A 475 -1.42 -35.62 -29.98
C SER A 475 -1.76 -35.04 -31.34
N GLU A 476 -3.05 -35.03 -31.66
CA GLU A 476 -3.55 -34.48 -32.92
C GLU A 476 -4.44 -33.27 -32.67
N PRO A 477 -4.16 -32.10 -33.26
CA PRO A 477 -4.96 -30.90 -33.06
C PRO A 477 -6.33 -31.02 -33.72
N CYS A 478 -7.38 -30.63 -33.00
CA CYS A 478 -8.75 -30.59 -33.49
C CYS A 478 -9.08 -29.28 -34.22
N PRO A 479 -10.16 -29.23 -35.01
CA PRO A 479 -10.80 -27.97 -35.38
C PRO A 479 -11.28 -27.20 -34.15
N CYS A 480 -11.04 -25.89 -34.10
CA CYS A 480 -11.51 -25.05 -33.00
C CYS A 480 -13.04 -24.96 -32.95
N THR A 481 -13.58 -25.04 -31.73
CA THR A 481 -15.00 -24.92 -31.39
C THR A 481 -15.23 -23.78 -30.40
N ALA A 482 -16.48 -23.46 -30.08
CA ALA A 482 -16.80 -22.47 -29.04
C ALA A 482 -16.28 -22.86 -27.63
N TYR A 483 -15.98 -24.14 -27.39
CA TYR A 483 -15.44 -24.65 -26.13
C TYR A 483 -13.95 -24.29 -25.94
N ASP A 484 -13.26 -23.93 -27.01
CA ASP A 484 -11.84 -23.57 -27.02
C ASP A 484 -11.58 -22.07 -26.76
N PHE A 485 -12.66 -21.28 -26.62
CA PHE A 485 -12.61 -19.84 -26.40
C PHE A 485 -13.35 -19.42 -25.13
N GLU A 486 -12.70 -18.59 -24.33
CA GLU A 486 -13.28 -17.92 -23.16
C GLU A 486 -13.73 -16.50 -23.50
N CYS A 487 -14.56 -15.90 -22.65
CA CYS A 487 -14.96 -14.51 -22.84
C CYS A 487 -13.77 -13.59 -22.51
N ASP A 488 -13.56 -12.56 -23.32
CA ASP A 488 -12.49 -11.61 -23.09
C ASP A 488 -12.86 -10.60 -21.99
N TYR A 489 -11.90 -9.80 -21.54
CA TYR A 489 -12.11 -8.80 -20.50
C TYR A 489 -13.25 -7.83 -20.85
N GLY A 490 -14.20 -7.69 -19.92
CA GLY A 490 -15.38 -6.86 -20.12
C GLY A 490 -16.51 -7.54 -20.90
N TRP A 491 -16.38 -8.82 -21.20
CA TRP A 491 -17.44 -9.65 -21.77
C TRP A 491 -17.84 -10.73 -20.76
N GLU A 492 -19.14 -11.01 -20.71
CA GLU A 492 -19.73 -11.98 -19.78
C GLU A 492 -20.48 -13.05 -20.58
N ARG A 493 -20.38 -14.30 -20.12
CA ARG A 493 -21.07 -15.43 -20.72
C ARG A 493 -22.55 -15.36 -20.35
N GLN A 494 -23.41 -15.31 -21.36
CA GLN A 494 -24.86 -15.30 -21.21
C GLN A 494 -25.41 -16.73 -21.11
N ALA A 495 -26.70 -16.85 -20.78
CA ALA A 495 -27.37 -18.16 -20.63
C ALA A 495 -27.43 -18.96 -21.94
N ASP A 496 -27.33 -18.31 -23.09
CA ASP A 496 -27.22 -18.93 -24.42
C ASP A 496 -25.81 -19.47 -24.74
N GLY A 497 -24.85 -19.25 -23.83
CA GLY A 497 -23.45 -19.65 -23.98
C GLY A 497 -22.58 -18.66 -24.76
N ASN A 498 -23.14 -17.57 -25.30
CA ASN A 498 -22.39 -16.54 -26.02
C ASN A 498 -21.80 -15.49 -25.07
N CYS A 499 -20.72 -14.84 -25.51
CA CYS A 499 -20.12 -13.73 -24.79
C CYS A 499 -20.75 -12.43 -25.28
N SER A 500 -21.34 -11.65 -24.38
CA SER A 500 -21.85 -10.30 -24.66
C SER A 500 -21.10 -9.27 -23.82
N PRO A 501 -21.00 -8.01 -24.26
CA PRO A 501 -20.29 -7.01 -23.47
C PRO A 501 -21.04 -6.78 -22.17
N ALA A 502 -20.31 -6.77 -21.06
CA ALA A 502 -20.86 -6.42 -19.77
C ALA A 502 -21.39 -4.98 -19.81
N PHE A 503 -22.42 -4.68 -19.03
CA PHE A 503 -23.09 -3.37 -19.03
C PHE A 503 -22.14 -2.18 -18.79
N TRP A 504 -21.01 -2.45 -18.11
CA TRP A 504 -20.00 -1.48 -17.71
C TRP A 504 -18.86 -1.33 -18.71
N PHE A 505 -18.77 -2.24 -19.67
CA PHE A 505 -17.71 -2.31 -20.66
C PHE A 505 -18.22 -1.82 -22.00
N ASN A 506 -17.47 -0.89 -22.61
CA ASN A 506 -17.75 -0.43 -23.96
C ASN A 506 -16.71 -1.04 -24.92
N PRO A 507 -17.10 -1.97 -25.81
CA PRO A 507 -16.18 -2.56 -26.79
C PRO A 507 -15.53 -1.51 -27.70
N ASN A 508 -16.28 -0.45 -28.01
CA ASN A 508 -15.77 0.66 -28.82
C ASN A 508 -14.77 1.53 -28.02
N GLY A 509 -14.69 1.40 -26.70
CA GLY A 509 -13.73 2.08 -25.84
C GLY A 509 -12.38 1.38 -25.75
N ALA A 510 -12.31 0.06 -25.90
CA ALA A 510 -11.13 -0.75 -25.54
C ALA A 510 -9.98 -0.83 -26.57
N ALA A 511 -9.97 0.03 -27.60
CA ALA A 511 -8.83 0.11 -28.50
C ALA A 511 -7.62 0.72 -27.78
N LYS A 512 -6.58 -0.08 -27.55
CA LYS A 512 -5.31 0.35 -26.95
C LYS A 512 -4.75 1.55 -27.72
N SER A 513 -4.13 2.49 -27.00
CA SER A 513 -3.35 3.57 -27.61
C SER A 513 -2.30 2.94 -28.53
N CYS A 514 -2.38 3.24 -29.82
CA CYS A 514 -1.50 2.67 -30.83
C CYS A 514 -1.19 3.74 -31.87
N SER A 515 0.05 3.72 -32.37
CA SER A 515 0.52 4.66 -33.38
C SER A 515 -0.20 4.45 -34.71
N THR A 516 -0.36 5.51 -35.50
CA THR A 516 -1.21 5.56 -36.72
C THR A 516 -0.79 4.58 -37.84
N SER A 517 0.42 4.00 -37.76
CA SER A 517 0.93 2.99 -38.71
C SER A 517 0.72 1.55 -38.26
N GLN A 518 0.29 1.33 -37.02
CA GLN A 518 0.06 0.00 -36.47
C GLN A 518 -1.41 -0.42 -36.66
N SER A 519 -1.64 -1.72 -36.78
CA SER A 519 -2.95 -2.33 -36.64
C SER A 519 -2.99 -3.11 -35.34
N PHE A 520 -4.04 -2.98 -34.54
CA PHE A 520 -4.22 -3.80 -33.35
C PHE A 520 -5.25 -4.90 -33.62
N LEU A 521 -5.14 -5.98 -32.85
CA LEU A 521 -6.12 -7.06 -32.84
C LEU A 521 -7.25 -6.65 -31.90
N ASN A 522 -8.40 -6.26 -32.46
CA ASN A 522 -9.58 -5.95 -31.68
C ASN A 522 -10.31 -7.25 -31.32
N SER A 523 -10.68 -7.37 -30.05
CA SER A 523 -11.40 -8.52 -29.55
C SER A 523 -12.81 -8.58 -30.15
N THR A 524 -13.27 -9.79 -30.46
CA THR A 524 -14.66 -10.08 -30.84
C THR A 524 -15.53 -10.32 -29.61
N GLY A 525 -14.96 -10.19 -28.41
CA GLY A 525 -15.55 -10.62 -27.13
C GLY A 525 -15.09 -11.99 -26.67
N TYR A 526 -14.28 -12.66 -27.49
CA TYR A 526 -13.72 -13.98 -27.21
C TYR A 526 -12.21 -13.92 -27.28
N ARG A 527 -11.55 -14.72 -26.44
CA ARG A 527 -10.13 -15.01 -26.55
C ARG A 527 -9.90 -16.52 -26.45
N LYS A 528 -8.92 -17.03 -27.21
CA LYS A 528 -8.58 -18.45 -27.17
C LYS A 528 -8.06 -18.80 -25.79
N VAL A 529 -8.51 -19.91 -25.21
CA VAL A 529 -7.97 -20.42 -23.94
C VAL A 529 -6.46 -20.66 -24.12
N LEU A 530 -5.64 -20.14 -23.21
CA LEU A 530 -4.19 -20.23 -23.37
C LEU A 530 -3.74 -21.70 -23.29
N SER A 531 -2.75 -22.04 -24.11
CA SER A 531 -2.25 -23.42 -24.32
C SER A 531 -3.23 -24.37 -25.01
N ASN A 532 -4.39 -23.89 -25.47
CA ASN A 532 -5.28 -24.67 -26.33
C ASN A 532 -4.69 -24.77 -27.76
N ASN A 533 -4.52 -26.00 -28.27
CA ASN A 533 -3.86 -26.25 -29.55
C ASN A 533 -4.83 -26.57 -30.70
N CYS A 534 -6.08 -26.13 -30.60
CA CYS A 534 -7.01 -26.28 -31.71
C CYS A 534 -6.53 -25.48 -32.94
N LYS A 535 -6.83 -26.01 -34.14
CA LYS A 535 -6.59 -25.39 -35.43
C LYS A 535 -7.86 -24.69 -35.91
N GLU A 536 -7.77 -23.39 -36.14
CA GLU A 536 -8.89 -22.63 -36.70
C GLU A 536 -9.13 -23.06 -38.16
N ALA A 537 -10.37 -23.45 -38.47
CA ALA A 537 -10.80 -23.79 -39.82
C ALA A 537 -12.08 -22.99 -40.15
N GLY A 538 -12.07 -22.22 -41.24
CA GLY A 538 -13.24 -21.48 -41.74
C GLY A 538 -13.20 -19.96 -41.53
N ARG A 539 -14.37 -19.33 -41.33
CA ARG A 539 -14.47 -17.90 -41.01
C ARG A 539 -14.00 -17.72 -39.56
N ASN A 540 -12.96 -16.94 -39.33
CA ASN A 540 -12.40 -16.57 -38.01
C ASN A 540 -13.43 -15.77 -37.19
N VAL A 541 -14.48 -16.44 -36.67
CA VAL A 541 -15.59 -15.83 -35.94
C VAL A 541 -15.13 -15.36 -34.56
N TYR A 542 -14.36 -16.19 -33.85
CA TYR A 542 -13.89 -15.93 -32.49
C TYR A 542 -12.54 -15.23 -32.45
N SER A 543 -11.70 -15.41 -33.46
CA SER A 543 -10.37 -14.82 -33.51
C SER A 543 -10.45 -13.30 -33.60
N PRO A 544 -9.50 -12.58 -32.98
CA PRO A 544 -9.53 -11.13 -32.95
C PRO A 544 -9.32 -10.55 -34.35
N ARG A 545 -10.03 -9.45 -34.65
CA ARG A 545 -10.01 -8.81 -35.97
C ARG A 545 -8.98 -7.71 -36.01
N ARG A 546 -8.11 -7.72 -37.03
CA ARG A 546 -7.20 -6.59 -37.28
C ARG A 546 -7.99 -5.34 -37.60
N GLN A 547 -7.80 -4.29 -36.81
CA GLN A 547 -8.36 -2.98 -37.06
C GLN A 547 -7.22 -1.94 -37.16
N PRO A 548 -7.31 -1.01 -38.12
CA PRO A 548 -6.35 0.09 -38.19
C PRO A 548 -6.54 1.00 -36.98
N CYS A 549 -5.43 1.45 -36.40
CA CYS A 549 -5.46 2.38 -35.29
C CYS A 549 -6.05 3.72 -35.75
N ARG A 550 -7.11 4.17 -35.08
CA ARG A 550 -7.63 5.52 -35.27
C ARG A 550 -7.06 6.42 -34.16
N PRO A 551 -6.56 7.63 -34.49
CA PRO A 551 -6.17 8.58 -33.47
C PRO A 551 -7.38 8.87 -32.56
N ARG A 552 -7.13 8.95 -31.25
CA ARG A 552 -8.15 9.23 -30.23
C ARG A 552 -7.73 10.43 -29.40
N ALA A 553 -8.72 11.14 -28.87
CA ALA A 553 -8.49 12.17 -27.87
C ALA A 553 -7.75 11.57 -26.66
N PRO A 554 -6.81 12.31 -26.04
CA PRO A 554 -6.16 11.86 -24.83
C PRO A 554 -7.22 11.71 -23.72
N ARG A 555 -7.10 10.67 -22.88
CA ARG A 555 -7.99 10.45 -21.72
C ARG A 555 -7.26 9.84 -20.54
N GLY A 556 -7.71 10.20 -19.34
CA GLY A 556 -7.19 9.69 -18.09
C GLY A 556 -5.81 10.26 -17.77
N LEU A 557 -5.60 11.56 -18.05
CA LEU A 557 -4.40 12.28 -17.63
C LEU A 557 -4.35 12.36 -16.10
N GLN A 558 -3.23 11.94 -15.53
CA GLN A 558 -2.97 12.02 -14.10
C GLN A 558 -1.72 12.86 -13.86
N LEU A 559 -1.83 13.79 -12.92
CA LEU A 559 -0.76 14.63 -12.43
C LEU A 559 -0.52 14.31 -10.95
N SER A 560 0.73 14.04 -10.58
CA SER A 560 1.12 13.78 -9.19
C SER A 560 2.53 14.28 -8.91
N THR A 561 2.90 14.41 -7.63
CA THR A 561 4.29 14.65 -7.22
C THR A 561 5.00 13.31 -7.02
N SER A 562 6.31 13.25 -7.27
CA SER A 562 7.11 12.01 -7.12
C SER A 562 6.99 11.38 -5.72
N GLN A 563 6.85 12.19 -4.68
CA GLN A 563 6.70 11.73 -3.29
C GLN A 563 5.25 11.58 -2.84
N GLY A 564 4.27 11.99 -3.68
CA GLY A 564 2.85 12.03 -3.34
C GLY A 564 2.45 13.13 -2.35
N GLU A 565 3.39 13.99 -1.96
CA GLU A 565 3.17 15.10 -1.03
C GLU A 565 2.57 16.32 -1.75
N LEU A 566 1.60 16.98 -1.11
CA LEU A 566 0.91 18.17 -1.62
C LEU A 566 1.39 19.47 -0.94
N SER A 567 2.44 19.38 -0.13
CA SER A 567 3.07 20.51 0.53
C SER A 567 4.59 20.48 0.32
N SER A 568 5.21 21.66 0.24
CA SER A 568 6.65 21.75 0.03
C SER A 568 7.20 23.10 0.52
N PRO A 569 8.41 23.16 1.12
CA PRO A 569 9.00 24.43 1.52
C PRO A 569 9.43 25.25 0.31
N VAL A 570 9.32 26.58 0.41
CA VAL A 570 9.79 27.53 -0.60
C VAL A 570 11.28 27.30 -0.93
N GLY A 571 11.65 27.37 -2.20
CA GLY A 571 13.02 27.14 -2.66
C GLY A 571 13.44 25.67 -2.82
N SER A 572 12.58 24.71 -2.51
CA SER A 572 12.87 23.28 -2.72
C SER A 572 12.46 22.78 -4.12
N ASN A 573 13.10 21.68 -4.55
CA ASN A 573 12.82 21.05 -5.84
C ASN A 573 11.58 20.16 -5.75
N VAL A 574 10.48 20.57 -6.38
CA VAL A 574 9.28 19.76 -6.54
C VAL A 574 9.33 19.05 -7.88
N THR A 575 9.20 17.72 -7.87
CA THR A 575 9.21 16.91 -9.11
C THR A 575 7.80 16.42 -9.42
N PHE A 576 7.28 16.78 -10.59
CA PHE A 576 5.94 16.44 -11.08
C PHE A 576 6.00 15.29 -12.08
N MET A 577 5.13 14.31 -11.87
CA MET A 577 4.95 13.13 -12.71
C MET A 577 3.62 13.26 -13.45
N VAL A 578 3.67 13.14 -14.77
CA VAL A 578 2.49 13.17 -15.64
C VAL A 578 2.36 11.84 -16.36
N SER A 579 1.23 11.17 -16.18
CA SER A 579 0.93 9.91 -16.87
C SER A 579 -0.39 10.01 -17.62
N LEU A 580 -0.42 9.46 -18.84
CA LEU A 580 -1.61 9.44 -19.68
C LEU A 580 -2.05 7.99 -19.90
N ASN A 581 -3.30 7.67 -19.59
CA ASN A 581 -3.83 6.30 -19.75
C ASN A 581 -4.14 5.96 -21.21
N GLU A 582 -4.77 6.88 -21.94
CA GLU A 582 -5.17 6.72 -23.34
C GLU A 582 -4.72 7.92 -24.16
N GLY A 583 -4.14 7.70 -25.34
CA GLY A 583 -3.68 8.76 -26.26
C GLY A 583 -2.29 8.46 -26.84
N ASP A 584 -2.06 8.87 -28.09
CA ASP A 584 -0.78 8.67 -28.79
C ASP A 584 0.27 9.61 -28.18
N SER A 585 1.23 9.05 -27.44
CA SER A 585 2.28 9.79 -26.73
C SER A 585 3.20 10.61 -27.64
N LEU A 586 3.28 10.26 -28.93
CA LEU A 586 4.12 10.96 -29.92
C LEU A 586 3.42 12.15 -30.58
N ARG A 587 2.08 12.18 -30.54
CA ARG A 587 1.26 13.21 -31.20
C ARG A 587 0.41 14.02 -30.21
N THR A 588 0.58 13.78 -28.92
CA THR A 588 -0.12 14.50 -27.86
C THR A 588 0.84 15.50 -27.24
N SER A 589 0.54 16.79 -27.37
CA SER A 589 1.27 17.83 -26.66
C SER A 589 0.78 17.91 -25.22
N ILE A 590 1.68 17.75 -24.26
CA ILE A 590 1.39 17.96 -22.84
C ILE A 590 1.95 19.30 -22.44
N GLN A 591 1.08 20.19 -22.00
CA GLN A 591 1.43 21.44 -21.36
C GLN A 591 1.22 21.32 -19.84
N LEU A 592 2.24 21.68 -19.07
CA LEU A 592 2.19 21.78 -17.63
C LEU A 592 2.29 23.25 -17.23
N ASP A 593 1.26 23.77 -16.60
CA ASP A 593 1.20 25.10 -15.99
C ASP A 593 1.41 24.95 -14.48
N PHE A 594 2.46 25.57 -13.94
CA PHE A 594 2.78 25.49 -12.51
C PHE A 594 1.95 26.43 -11.63
N GLY A 595 1.14 27.31 -12.24
CA GLY A 595 0.28 28.27 -11.53
C GLY A 595 1.00 29.54 -11.05
N ASP A 596 2.30 29.67 -11.33
CA ASP A 596 3.13 30.85 -11.02
C ASP A 596 3.48 31.67 -12.28
N GLY A 597 2.80 31.39 -13.39
CA GLY A 597 3.03 32.00 -14.71
C GLY A 597 4.00 31.23 -15.60
N ILE A 598 4.71 30.22 -15.07
CA ILE A 598 5.60 29.37 -15.86
C ILE A 598 4.80 28.20 -16.45
N LYS A 599 4.92 28.03 -17.77
CA LYS A 599 4.28 26.97 -18.54
C LYS A 599 5.34 26.25 -19.36
N ILE A 600 5.32 24.93 -19.34
CA ILE A 600 6.23 24.11 -20.15
C ILE A 600 5.39 23.16 -21.00
N THR A 601 5.68 23.10 -22.30
CA THR A 601 5.01 22.20 -23.23
C THR A 601 6.00 21.17 -23.78
N TYR A 602 5.61 19.91 -23.74
CA TYR A 602 6.35 18.77 -24.26
C TYR A 602 5.57 18.10 -25.38
N SER A 603 6.27 17.68 -26.42
CA SER A 603 5.71 16.93 -27.56
C SER A 603 5.93 15.41 -27.45
N ASN A 604 6.71 14.94 -26.47
CA ASN A 604 7.02 13.52 -26.30
C ASN A 604 7.06 13.13 -24.80
N LEU A 605 6.19 12.19 -24.39
CA LEU A 605 6.11 11.71 -23.00
C LEU A 605 7.37 11.00 -22.49
N SER A 606 8.22 10.46 -23.37
CA SER A 606 9.39 9.69 -22.94
C SER A 606 10.45 10.50 -22.17
N ARG A 607 10.37 11.84 -22.18
CA ARG A 607 11.18 12.72 -21.31
C ARG A 607 10.49 13.08 -19.98
N ALA A 608 9.22 12.73 -19.81
CA ALA A 608 8.44 13.00 -18.60
C ALA A 608 8.52 11.86 -17.56
N ASP A 609 9.04 10.68 -17.92
CA ASP A 609 9.19 9.54 -17.01
C ASP A 609 10.19 9.84 -15.86
N ASP A 610 11.19 10.68 -16.10
CA ASP A 610 12.14 11.15 -15.07
C ASP A 610 11.58 12.26 -14.16
N GLY A 611 10.36 12.73 -14.46
CA GLY A 611 9.67 13.79 -13.72
C GLY A 611 10.18 15.21 -14.00
N ILE A 612 9.28 16.19 -13.96
CA ILE A 612 9.57 17.59 -14.26
C ILE A 612 9.85 18.34 -12.95
N LYS A 613 11.06 18.87 -12.80
CA LYS A 613 11.48 19.62 -11.61
C LYS A 613 11.11 21.10 -11.72
N HIS A 614 10.59 21.66 -10.64
CA HIS A 614 10.28 23.08 -10.53
C HIS A 614 10.56 23.61 -9.12
N ILE A 615 10.93 24.89 -9.01
CA ILE A 615 11.23 25.57 -7.74
C ILE A 615 10.34 26.81 -7.60
N TYR A 616 9.51 26.81 -6.57
CA TYR A 616 8.66 27.96 -6.24
C TYR A 616 9.42 29.01 -5.42
N ARG A 617 9.29 30.28 -5.82
CA ARG A 617 9.98 31.42 -5.19
C ARG A 617 9.16 32.11 -4.11
N THR A 618 7.83 32.03 -4.20
CA THR A 618 6.90 32.70 -3.29
C THR A 618 6.02 31.67 -2.57
N THR A 619 5.66 31.95 -1.33
CA THR A 619 4.70 31.12 -0.59
C THR A 619 3.29 31.32 -1.12
N GLY A 620 2.47 30.26 -1.07
CA GLY A 620 1.11 30.31 -1.59
C GLY A 620 0.57 28.94 -1.97
N ILE A 621 -0.71 28.93 -2.36
CA ILE A 621 -1.36 27.77 -2.91
C ILE A 621 -1.35 27.92 -4.44
N TYR A 622 -0.66 27.01 -5.11
CA TYR A 622 -0.53 27.00 -6.56
C TYR A 622 -1.44 25.95 -7.18
N ARG A 623 -2.17 26.34 -8.22
CA ARG A 623 -2.97 25.43 -9.03
C ARG A 623 -2.13 24.95 -10.21
N VAL A 624 -1.56 23.76 -10.07
CA VAL A 624 -0.80 23.12 -11.13
C VAL A 624 -1.75 22.38 -12.05
N THR A 625 -1.69 22.65 -13.34
CA THR A 625 -2.59 22.03 -14.33
C THR A 625 -1.77 21.40 -15.44
N ALA A 626 -1.96 20.10 -15.66
CA ALA A 626 -1.48 19.39 -16.83
C ALA A 626 -2.61 19.34 -17.87
N THR A 627 -2.33 19.68 -19.12
CA THR A 627 -3.25 19.61 -20.23
C THR A 627 -2.61 18.81 -21.37
N ALA A 628 -3.23 17.70 -21.74
CA ALA A 628 -2.83 16.88 -22.88
C ALA A 628 -3.76 17.19 -24.05
N GLU A 629 -3.21 17.56 -25.19
CA GLU A 629 -3.98 17.95 -26.38
C GLU A 629 -3.46 17.23 -27.63
N ASN A 630 -4.38 16.79 -28.48
CA ASN A 630 -4.07 16.33 -29.82
C ASN A 630 -5.18 16.71 -30.81
N SER A 631 -5.02 16.34 -32.09
CA SER A 631 -5.98 16.67 -33.16
C SER A 631 -7.39 16.08 -32.99
N GLN A 632 -7.65 15.31 -31.95
CA GLN A 632 -8.94 14.66 -31.67
C GLN A 632 -9.61 15.19 -30.39
N GLY A 633 -8.88 15.91 -29.53
CA GLY A 633 -9.42 16.50 -28.31
C GLY A 633 -8.35 16.80 -27.27
N SER A 634 -8.80 17.15 -26.06
CA SER A 634 -7.94 17.50 -24.94
C SER A 634 -8.44 16.87 -23.63
N ASP A 635 -7.52 16.56 -22.72
CA ASP A 635 -7.79 16.15 -21.35
C ASP A 635 -6.93 16.97 -20.39
N SER A 636 -7.44 17.22 -19.19
CA SER A 636 -6.77 18.08 -18.21
C SER A 636 -6.84 17.51 -16.81
N SER A 637 -5.73 17.59 -16.08
CA SER A 637 -5.60 17.14 -14.69
C SER A 637 -5.07 18.28 -13.84
N THR A 638 -5.64 18.49 -12.65
CA THR A 638 -5.27 19.59 -11.77
C THR A 638 -4.85 19.11 -10.39
N LEU A 639 -3.87 19.79 -9.81
CA LEU A 639 -3.31 19.53 -8.50
C LEU A 639 -3.16 20.86 -7.77
N PHE A 640 -3.52 20.91 -6.48
CA PHE A 640 -3.25 22.06 -5.63
C PHE A 640 -2.03 21.77 -4.77
N LEU A 641 -0.99 22.59 -4.92
CA LEU A 641 0.26 22.47 -4.18
C LEU A 641 0.40 23.63 -3.19
N HIS A 642 0.65 23.29 -1.93
CA HIS A 642 0.82 24.26 -0.86
C HIS A 642 2.31 24.53 -0.61
N ILE A 643 2.79 25.71 -1.02
CA ILE A 643 4.17 26.14 -0.78
C ILE A 643 4.24 26.96 0.50
N THR A 644 4.92 26.39 1.50
CA THR A 644 5.01 26.96 2.84
C THR A 644 6.39 27.56 3.10
N SER A 645 6.45 28.46 4.08
CA SER A 645 7.71 28.93 4.67
C SER A 645 7.74 28.47 6.13
N PRO A 646 8.90 28.04 6.65
CA PRO A 646 9.04 27.72 8.06
C PRO A 646 8.70 28.96 8.91
N LEU A 647 7.96 28.74 10.00
CA LEU A 647 7.69 29.76 11.01
C LEU A 647 8.87 29.84 11.99
N GLU A 648 9.34 31.05 12.27
CA GLU A 648 10.42 31.28 13.23
C GLU A 648 9.89 31.61 14.62
N ARG A 649 8.81 32.40 14.69
CA ARG A 649 8.22 32.86 15.97
C ARG A 649 6.74 33.16 15.83
N VAL A 650 5.99 32.94 16.91
CA VAL A 650 4.60 33.34 17.08
C VAL A 650 4.49 34.09 18.41
N TYR A 651 3.72 35.17 18.43
CA TYR A 651 3.41 35.95 19.62
C TYR A 651 1.92 36.24 19.69
N LEU A 652 1.30 35.93 20.83
CA LEU A 652 -0.11 36.17 21.10
C LEU A 652 -0.32 37.55 21.75
N SER A 653 -0.85 38.48 20.96
CA SER A 653 -1.35 39.75 21.45
C SER A 653 -2.80 39.59 21.92
N ALA A 654 -2.95 39.43 23.24
CA ALA A 654 -4.23 39.38 23.93
C ALA A 654 -4.29 40.42 25.07
N PRO A 655 -5.48 40.95 25.39
CA PRO A 655 -5.66 41.89 26.50
C PRO A 655 -5.34 41.23 27.84
N ILE A 656 -4.78 42.01 28.77
CA ILE A 656 -4.40 41.52 30.10
C ILE A 656 -5.62 41.45 31.02
N VAL A 657 -6.56 42.39 30.88
CA VAL A 657 -7.85 42.40 31.58
C VAL A 657 -8.98 42.50 30.54
N ALA A 658 -9.99 41.65 30.67
CA ALA A 658 -11.18 41.66 29.81
C ALA A 658 -12.46 41.83 30.65
N VAL A 659 -13.47 42.47 30.06
CA VAL A 659 -14.77 42.66 30.72
C VAL A 659 -15.66 41.46 30.40
N ARG A 660 -16.28 40.88 31.43
CA ARG A 660 -17.26 39.80 31.28
C ARG A 660 -18.37 40.21 30.30
N GLY A 661 -18.66 39.37 29.32
CA GLY A 661 -19.73 39.61 28.34
C GLY A 661 -19.42 40.66 27.26
N LYS A 662 -18.20 41.20 27.18
CA LYS A 662 -17.74 42.05 26.07
C LYS A 662 -16.77 41.31 25.16
N GLU A 663 -16.77 41.68 23.88
CA GLU A 663 -15.84 41.15 22.88
C GLU A 663 -14.41 41.65 23.15
N ALA A 664 -13.45 40.72 23.20
CA ALA A 664 -12.03 40.99 23.28
C ALA A 664 -11.37 40.56 21.97
N ASN A 665 -10.56 41.45 21.38
CA ASN A 665 -9.80 41.16 20.15
C ASN A 665 -8.47 40.49 20.50
N LEU A 666 -8.21 39.33 19.91
CA LEU A 666 -6.97 38.58 20.06
C LEU A 666 -6.29 38.49 18.69
N THR A 667 -4.99 38.75 18.65
CA THR A 667 -4.19 38.75 17.43
C THR A 667 -2.93 37.92 17.59
N ALA A 668 -2.69 37.03 16.64
CA ALA A 668 -1.49 36.22 16.55
C ALA A 668 -0.51 36.89 15.57
N VAL A 669 0.58 37.42 16.10
CA VAL A 669 1.66 38.01 15.33
C VAL A 669 2.67 36.92 14.99
N VAL A 670 2.99 36.78 13.70
CA VAL A 670 3.81 35.68 13.17
C VAL A 670 5.01 36.22 12.41
N TRP A 671 6.16 35.55 12.53
CA TRP A 671 7.38 35.86 11.79
C TRP A 671 7.84 34.65 10.97
N PRO A 672 8.08 34.81 9.65
CA PRO A 672 7.87 36.04 8.86
C PRO A 672 6.38 36.39 8.67
N SER A 673 6.07 37.66 8.38
CA SER A 673 4.69 38.15 8.27
C SER A 673 4.03 37.70 6.96
N HIS A 674 3.55 36.46 6.89
CA HIS A 674 2.78 35.93 5.77
C HIS A 674 1.54 35.18 6.27
N THR A 675 0.35 35.77 6.09
CA THR A 675 -0.90 35.26 6.69
C THR A 675 -1.68 34.30 5.80
N ARG A 676 -1.50 34.34 4.47
CA ARG A 676 -2.39 33.66 3.50
C ARG A 676 -2.29 32.13 3.48
N THR A 677 -1.30 31.56 4.16
CA THR A 677 -0.99 30.12 4.14
C THR A 677 -0.97 29.49 5.54
N LEU A 678 -1.39 30.24 6.57
CA LEU A 678 -1.33 29.82 7.96
C LEU A 678 -2.71 29.39 8.45
N THR A 679 -2.74 28.40 9.33
CA THR A 679 -3.95 27.99 10.03
C THR A 679 -3.75 28.24 11.52
N PHE A 680 -4.68 28.98 12.12
CA PHE A 680 -4.65 29.38 13.52
C PHE A 680 -5.66 28.54 14.31
N PHE A 681 -5.20 27.92 15.39
CA PHE A 681 -6.01 27.14 16.33
C PHE A 681 -6.04 27.87 17.66
N TRP A 682 -7.21 28.37 18.03
CA TRP A 682 -7.43 29.15 19.24
C TRP A 682 -8.04 28.28 20.32
N TRP A 683 -7.35 28.19 21.44
CA TRP A 683 -7.76 27.44 22.62
C TRP A 683 -8.09 28.41 23.74
N PHE A 684 -9.31 28.29 24.26
CA PHE A 684 -9.78 29.06 25.41
C PHE A 684 -9.97 28.10 26.58
N ASP A 685 -9.28 28.36 27.68
CA ASP A 685 -9.27 27.54 28.90
C ASP A 685 -8.90 26.07 28.65
N ASN A 686 -9.67 25.14 29.22
CA ASN A 686 -9.50 23.69 29.07
C ASN A 686 -10.46 23.10 28.02
N SER A 687 -10.77 23.84 26.94
CA SER A 687 -11.58 23.29 25.85
C SER A 687 -10.89 22.08 25.21
N SER A 688 -11.66 21.03 24.92
CA SER A 688 -11.21 19.86 24.16
C SER A 688 -11.09 20.14 22.66
N GLU A 689 -11.74 21.20 22.17
CA GLU A 689 -11.79 21.56 20.75
C GLU A 689 -11.32 23.01 20.53
N PRO A 690 -10.41 23.27 19.57
CA PRO A 690 -9.99 24.62 19.22
C PRO A 690 -10.95 25.27 18.22
N ILE A 691 -10.99 26.61 18.24
CA ILE A 691 -11.60 27.39 17.17
C ILE A 691 -10.56 27.58 16.06
N ILE A 692 -10.91 27.24 14.82
CA ILE A 692 -9.98 27.29 13.68
C ILE A 692 -10.27 28.53 12.83
N THR A 693 -9.26 29.37 12.61
CA THR A 693 -9.35 30.55 11.72
C THR A 693 -8.22 30.56 10.68
N LEU A 694 -8.47 31.19 9.54
CA LEU A 694 -7.46 31.48 8.51
C LEU A 694 -6.84 32.87 8.68
N GLU A 695 -7.55 33.75 9.40
CA GLU A 695 -7.06 35.06 9.77
C GLU A 695 -6.39 34.98 11.15
N GLY A 696 -5.30 35.75 11.32
CA GLY A 696 -4.56 35.82 12.57
C GLY A 696 -5.26 36.63 13.67
N SER A 697 -6.51 37.02 13.48
CA SER A 697 -7.31 37.80 14.44
C SER A 697 -8.64 37.12 14.72
N ILE A 698 -9.07 37.12 15.99
CA ILE A 698 -10.38 36.62 16.42
C ILE A 698 -10.95 37.53 17.52
N SER A 699 -12.27 37.73 17.52
CA SER A 699 -13.00 38.30 18.65
C SER A 699 -13.59 37.19 19.51
N HIS A 700 -13.39 37.25 20.83
CA HIS A 700 -13.91 36.26 21.77
C HIS A 700 -14.56 36.93 22.99
N THR A 701 -15.65 36.35 23.49
CA THR A 701 -16.40 36.87 24.63
C THR A 701 -16.29 35.93 25.82
N PHE A 702 -15.62 36.38 26.89
CA PHE A 702 -15.45 35.61 28.11
C PHE A 702 -16.71 35.64 28.99
N GLN A 703 -17.20 34.46 29.39
CA GLN A 703 -18.48 34.30 30.11
C GLN A 703 -18.34 34.24 31.64
N SER A 704 -17.22 33.69 32.13
CA SER A 704 -16.92 33.53 33.56
C SER A 704 -15.83 34.49 34.02
N GLU A 705 -16.00 35.05 35.22
CA GLU A 705 -14.91 35.79 35.89
C GLU A 705 -13.79 34.85 36.33
N GLY A 706 -12.56 35.38 36.39
CA GLY A 706 -11.37 34.63 36.79
C GLY A 706 -10.23 34.75 35.79
N LYS A 707 -9.20 33.92 35.97
CA LYS A 707 -8.06 33.85 35.04
C LYS A 707 -8.39 32.86 33.93
N SER A 708 -8.50 33.36 32.70
CA SER A 708 -8.69 32.53 31.52
C SER A 708 -7.37 32.38 30.76
N LYS A 709 -7.03 31.15 30.37
CA LYS A 709 -5.81 30.89 29.59
C LYS A 709 -6.18 30.84 28.12
N VAL A 710 -5.60 31.72 27.32
CA VAL A 710 -5.71 31.72 25.87
C VAL A 710 -4.43 31.14 25.28
N THR A 711 -4.56 30.16 24.39
CA THR A 711 -3.41 29.63 23.63
C THR A 711 -3.73 29.71 22.16
N VAL A 712 -2.78 30.20 21.35
CA VAL A 712 -2.86 30.12 19.89
C VAL A 712 -1.79 29.16 19.39
N GLN A 713 -2.18 28.21 18.57
CA GLN A 713 -1.25 27.38 17.80
C GLN A 713 -1.36 27.77 16.34
N VAL A 714 -0.22 27.96 15.68
CA VAL A 714 -0.15 28.36 14.28
C VAL A 714 0.57 27.25 13.52
N ALA A 715 -0.13 26.67 12.56
CA ALA A 715 0.42 25.67 11.66
C ALA A 715 0.78 26.29 10.30
N SER A 716 1.99 25.99 9.84
CA SER A 716 2.47 26.27 8.48
C SER A 716 2.98 24.96 7.89
N GLY A 717 2.14 24.28 7.09
CA GLY A 717 2.45 22.96 6.54
C GLY A 717 2.66 21.90 7.64
N SER A 718 3.90 21.44 7.80
CA SER A 718 4.30 20.44 8.81
C SER A 718 4.86 21.03 10.11
N THR A 719 5.05 22.36 10.18
CA THR A 719 5.56 23.03 11.39
C THR A 719 4.41 23.64 12.18
N VAL A 720 4.41 23.42 13.51
CA VAL A 720 3.44 24.00 14.44
C VAL A 720 4.19 24.76 15.52
N MET A 721 3.84 26.03 15.71
CA MET A 721 4.34 26.88 16.79
C MET A 721 3.17 27.29 17.68
N GLN A 722 3.42 27.56 18.95
CA GLN A 722 2.37 27.96 19.88
C GLN A 722 2.82 29.04 20.86
N ASP A 723 1.87 29.88 21.28
CA ASP A 723 2.06 30.85 22.36
C ASP A 723 0.81 30.92 23.25
N SER A 724 0.99 31.19 24.54
CA SER A 724 -0.08 31.21 25.54
C SER A 724 -0.01 32.46 26.40
N LYS A 725 -1.16 33.07 26.67
CA LYS A 725 -1.30 34.22 27.56
C LYS A 725 -2.47 34.03 28.51
N VAL A 726 -2.35 34.57 29.72
CA VAL A 726 -3.42 34.54 30.73
C VAL A 726 -4.11 35.91 30.75
N THR A 727 -5.42 35.92 30.52
CA THR A 727 -6.27 37.12 30.57
C THR A 727 -7.12 37.06 31.84
N THR A 728 -7.15 38.16 32.60
CA THR A 728 -7.97 38.26 33.82
C THR A 728 -9.33 38.84 33.45
N VAL A 729 -10.41 38.10 33.72
CA VAL A 729 -11.78 38.48 33.39
C VAL A 729 -12.49 38.98 34.64
N LYS A 730 -13.02 40.20 34.59
CA LYS A 730 -13.80 40.84 35.68
C LYS A 730 -15.04 41.53 35.13
N GLU A 731 -16.07 41.72 35.95
CA GLU A 731 -17.30 42.44 35.61
C GLU A 731 -17.04 43.93 35.37
N PHE A 732 -16.16 44.53 36.15
CA PHE A 732 -15.70 45.90 35.93
C PHE A 732 -14.27 46.09 36.43
N PHE A 733 -13.55 47.02 35.80
CA PHE A 733 -12.25 47.50 36.26
C PHE A 733 -12.12 48.98 35.87
N ARG A 734 -11.20 49.69 36.50
CA ARG A 734 -10.77 51.02 36.03
C ARG A 734 -9.34 50.96 35.54
N SER A 735 -9.05 51.63 34.43
CA SER A 735 -7.69 51.77 33.93
C SER A 735 -7.21 53.22 33.97
N LEU A 736 -5.91 53.40 34.18
CA LEU A 736 -5.23 54.69 34.22
C LEU A 736 -4.00 54.61 33.31
N LEU A 737 -3.91 55.52 32.34
CA LEU A 737 -2.73 55.62 31.50
C LEU A 737 -1.62 56.34 32.29
N LEU A 738 -0.48 55.68 32.39
CA LEU A 738 0.76 56.14 32.99
C LEU A 738 1.74 56.51 31.87
N SER A 739 2.22 57.74 31.86
CA SER A 739 3.32 58.16 31.00
C SER A 739 4.60 58.30 31.81
N PHE A 740 5.73 57.82 31.29
CA PHE A 740 7.02 57.87 31.96
C PHE A 740 7.85 59.06 31.50
N SER A 741 8.88 59.42 32.26
CA SER A 741 9.83 60.45 31.85
C SER A 741 10.60 60.03 30.59
N PRO A 742 10.86 60.95 29.64
CA PRO A 742 11.64 60.66 28.43
C PRO A 742 13.05 60.08 28.68
N ALA A 743 13.64 60.27 29.88
CA ALA A 743 14.92 59.66 30.24
C ALA A 743 14.86 58.11 30.29
N LEU A 744 13.67 57.54 30.53
CA LEU A 744 13.46 56.09 30.51
C LEU A 744 13.44 55.55 29.07
N ASP A 745 13.04 56.39 28.10
CA ASP A 745 13.00 56.02 26.68
C ASP A 745 14.40 55.73 26.13
N GLU A 746 15.43 56.46 26.59
CA GLU A 746 16.84 56.21 26.21
C GLU A 746 17.35 54.84 26.67
N HIS A 747 16.69 54.23 27.66
CA HIS A 747 17.07 52.96 28.27
C HIS A 747 16.03 51.86 28.03
N ASN A 748 15.06 52.07 27.12
CA ASN A 748 14.03 51.08 26.80
C ASN A 748 14.51 50.14 25.68
N PRO A 749 14.88 48.88 26.00
CA PRO A 749 15.34 47.89 25.02
C PRO A 749 14.22 47.25 24.17
N ASP A 750 12.96 47.63 24.39
CA ASP A 750 11.76 47.08 23.73
C ASP A 750 11.55 45.55 23.90
N ILE A 751 12.17 44.93 24.91
CA ILE A 751 11.99 43.51 25.23
C ILE A 751 10.86 43.28 26.27
N PRO A 752 10.05 42.21 26.14
CA PRO A 752 8.94 41.92 27.06
C PRO A 752 9.35 41.75 28.53
N GLU A 753 10.47 41.08 28.80
CA GLU A 753 10.94 40.78 30.15
C GLU A 753 11.27 42.06 30.92
N TRP A 754 11.89 43.03 30.23
CA TRP A 754 12.15 44.36 30.80
C TRP A 754 10.85 45.09 31.12
N ARG A 755 9.85 45.01 30.24
CA ARG A 755 8.53 45.62 30.48
C ARG A 755 7.83 45.01 31.69
N GLU A 756 7.92 43.69 31.86
CA GLU A 756 7.37 43.01 33.03
C GLU A 756 8.05 43.43 34.33
N ASP A 757 9.38 43.55 34.32
CA ASP A 757 10.15 43.96 35.49
C ASP A 757 9.88 45.42 35.87
N ILE A 758 9.83 46.34 34.90
CA ILE A 758 9.44 47.73 35.16
C ILE A 758 7.97 47.79 35.63
N GLY A 759 7.08 47.00 35.03
CA GLY A 759 5.69 46.88 35.46
C GLY A 759 5.56 46.40 36.90
N ARG A 760 6.40 45.45 37.33
CA ARG A 760 6.48 44.96 38.72
C ARG A 760 6.96 46.06 39.67
N VAL A 761 8.02 46.79 39.29
CA VAL A 761 8.53 47.92 40.10
C VAL A 761 7.46 48.98 40.28
N VAL A 762 6.74 49.33 39.22
CA VAL A 762 5.64 50.32 39.26
C VAL A 762 4.49 49.79 40.13
N ARG A 763 4.11 48.52 40.00
CA ARG A 763 3.07 47.89 40.83
C ARG A 763 3.41 47.94 42.32
N THR A 764 4.61 47.52 42.71
CA THR A 764 5.05 47.52 44.11
C THR A 764 5.16 48.93 44.67
N ALA A 765 5.66 49.88 43.88
CA ALA A 765 5.72 51.28 44.30
C ALA A 765 4.31 51.87 44.52
N LEU A 766 3.36 51.59 43.61
CA LEU A 766 1.99 52.07 43.74
C LEU A 766 1.26 51.41 44.92
N SER A 767 1.48 50.13 45.20
CA SER A 767 0.91 49.46 46.38
C SER A 767 1.41 50.09 47.69
N GLN A 768 2.72 50.35 47.80
CA GLN A 768 3.31 51.00 48.98
C GLN A 768 2.78 52.42 49.22
N VAL A 769 2.53 53.17 48.14
CA VAL A 769 2.06 54.55 48.22
C VAL A 769 0.55 54.61 48.50
N SER A 770 -0.25 53.78 47.83
CA SER A 770 -1.73 53.85 47.87
C SER A 770 -2.37 53.06 49.01
N GLY A 771 -1.66 52.11 49.62
CA GLY A 771 -2.23 51.18 50.60
C GLY A 771 -3.13 50.09 49.99
N ILE A 772 -3.23 50.02 48.66
CA ILE A 772 -3.96 48.98 47.93
C ILE A 772 -3.08 47.72 47.84
N HIS A 773 -3.68 46.54 48.07
CA HIS A 773 -2.95 45.26 48.01
C HIS A 773 -2.39 45.03 46.59
N GLU A 774 -1.16 44.49 46.48
CA GLU A 774 -0.52 44.27 45.18
C GLU A 774 -1.36 43.43 44.21
N ASP A 775 -2.19 42.51 44.74
CA ASP A 775 -3.06 41.63 43.95
C ASP A 775 -4.21 42.36 43.24
N GLN A 776 -4.55 43.58 43.66
CA GLN A 776 -5.59 44.41 43.05
C GLN A 776 -5.04 45.34 41.95
N LEU A 777 -3.71 45.37 41.74
CA LEU A 777 -3.05 46.26 40.79
C LEU A 777 -2.37 45.45 39.68
N LEU A 778 -2.80 45.62 38.43
CA LEU A 778 -2.10 45.10 37.26
C LEU A 778 -1.50 46.26 36.47
N VAL A 779 -0.24 46.14 36.08
CA VAL A 779 0.48 47.16 35.29
C VAL A 779 0.96 46.50 34.01
N SER A 780 0.69 47.14 32.88
CA SER A 780 1.15 46.71 31.56
C SER A 780 1.86 47.84 30.86
N LEU A 781 3.13 47.65 30.51
CA LEU A 781 3.84 48.60 29.63
C LEU A 781 3.52 48.29 28.17
N TYR A 782 3.25 49.33 27.39
CA TYR A 782 3.08 49.22 25.95
C TYR A 782 4.44 49.10 25.23
N PRO A 783 4.52 48.37 24.10
CA PRO A 783 5.73 48.32 23.28
C PRO A 783 5.95 49.63 22.52
N GLY A 784 7.22 49.98 22.27
CA GLY A 784 7.62 51.21 21.56
C GLY A 784 7.83 52.45 22.44
N LEU A 785 8.05 53.59 21.77
CA LEU A 785 8.31 54.90 22.37
C LEU A 785 7.20 55.90 21.99
N PRO A 786 6.80 56.82 22.90
CA PRO A 786 7.30 57.00 24.26
C PRO A 786 6.84 55.88 25.20
N THR A 787 7.64 55.58 26.23
CA THR A 787 7.33 54.54 27.22
C THR A 787 6.07 54.92 27.97
N THR A 788 5.03 54.12 27.78
CA THR A 788 3.72 54.29 28.41
C THR A 788 3.29 52.98 29.05
N ALA A 789 2.53 53.04 30.13
CA ALA A 789 1.90 51.89 30.75
C ALA A 789 0.44 52.15 31.02
N GLU A 790 -0.34 51.10 31.15
CA GLU A 790 -1.68 51.14 31.67
C GLU A 790 -1.72 50.42 33.02
N LEU A 791 -2.25 51.11 34.03
CA LEU A 791 -2.54 50.56 35.33
C LEU A 791 -4.01 50.15 35.37
N PHE A 792 -4.29 48.89 35.66
CA PHE A 792 -5.61 48.36 35.90
C PHE A 792 -5.81 48.15 37.39
N ILE A 793 -6.89 48.72 37.93
CA ILE A 793 -7.29 48.56 39.33
C ILE A 793 -8.51 47.61 39.35
N LEU A 794 -8.33 46.47 39.99
CA LEU A 794 -9.35 45.41 40.10
C LEU A 794 -10.12 45.56 41.43
N PRO A 795 -11.45 45.31 41.43
CA PRO A 795 -12.25 45.30 42.66
C PRO A 795 -11.93 44.09 43.55
N ASP A 796 -12.10 44.25 44.87
CA ASP A 796 -11.87 43.22 45.88
C ASP A 796 -13.00 42.16 45.89
N GLU A 797 -12.68 40.90 46.20
CA GLU A 797 -13.65 39.79 46.16
C GLU A 797 -14.71 39.85 47.28
N GLN A 798 -14.48 40.65 48.33
CA GLN A 798 -15.39 40.76 49.48
C GLN A 798 -16.25 42.04 49.50
N THR A 799 -16.07 42.98 48.57
CA THR A 799 -16.79 44.26 48.59
C THR A 799 -17.32 44.64 47.20
N SER A 800 -18.63 44.45 47.00
CA SER A 800 -19.32 44.59 45.73
C SER A 800 -20.01 45.96 45.55
N THR A 801 -19.31 47.08 45.73
CA THR A 801 -19.89 48.39 45.38
C THR A 801 -18.89 49.34 44.73
N GLU A 802 -19.31 49.89 43.60
CA GLU A 802 -18.64 50.94 42.80
C GLU A 802 -18.23 52.16 43.66
N ASP A 803 -18.97 52.41 44.75
CA ASP A 803 -18.79 53.52 45.68
C ASP A 803 -17.51 53.42 46.53
N MET A 804 -17.04 52.21 46.86
CA MET A 804 -15.84 52.06 47.70
C MET A 804 -14.55 52.30 46.90
N LEU A 805 -14.53 51.92 45.62
CA LEU A 805 -13.45 52.22 44.69
C LEU A 805 -13.28 53.73 44.46
N PHE A 806 -14.39 54.49 44.50
CA PHE A 806 -14.37 55.95 44.48
C PHE A 806 -13.65 56.54 45.70
N MET A 807 -13.84 55.94 46.89
CA MET A 807 -13.16 56.34 48.13
C MET A 807 -11.67 55.96 48.13
N THR A 808 -11.30 54.77 47.62
CA THR A 808 -9.89 54.35 47.47
C THR A 808 -9.15 55.17 46.42
N LEU A 809 -9.83 55.57 45.34
CA LEU A 809 -9.29 56.48 44.32
C LEU A 809 -9.11 57.90 44.84
N GLY A 810 -10.01 58.37 45.71
CA GLY A 810 -9.85 59.60 46.47
C GLY A 810 -8.58 59.58 47.34
N ASN A 811 -8.21 58.44 47.91
CA ASN A 811 -6.96 58.28 48.67
C ASN A 811 -5.71 58.31 47.77
N ILE A 812 -5.73 57.68 46.58
CA ILE A 812 -4.63 57.81 45.59
C ILE A 812 -4.45 59.28 45.17
N LEU A 813 -5.55 60.02 44.98
CA LEU A 813 -5.55 61.46 44.73
C LEU A 813 -5.08 62.30 45.95
N GLY A 814 -5.30 61.81 47.18
CA GLY A 814 -5.01 62.50 48.44
C GLY A 814 -3.55 62.39 48.93
N ILE A 815 -2.79 61.40 48.47
CA ILE A 815 -1.37 61.22 48.85
C ILE A 815 -0.44 62.28 48.19
N GLY A 816 -0.98 63.10 47.28
CA GLY A 816 -0.35 64.31 46.76
C GLY A 816 -0.47 65.55 47.65
N HIS A 817 -0.84 65.44 48.93
CA HIS A 817 -0.86 66.58 49.86
C HIS A 817 0.54 66.89 50.42
N GLY A 818 1.45 67.22 49.50
CA GLY A 818 2.81 67.60 49.87
C GLY A 818 3.72 67.87 48.69
N LEU A 819 3.24 68.51 47.60
CA LEU A 819 4.06 69.30 46.65
C LEU A 819 3.18 69.90 45.53
N GLY A 820 3.12 71.24 45.50
CA GLY A 820 2.80 72.13 44.36
C GLY A 820 1.72 71.74 43.34
N LYS A 821 0.49 72.25 43.52
CA LYS A 821 -0.48 72.41 42.43
C LYS A 821 0.07 73.35 41.34
N ARG A 822 0.34 72.82 40.15
CA ARG A 822 0.24 73.58 38.90
C ARG A 822 -0.22 72.65 37.77
N ASN A 823 -1.41 72.91 37.24
CA ASN A 823 -2.07 72.25 36.12
C ASN A 823 -2.31 70.74 36.25
N GLY A 824 -3.47 70.33 36.79
CA GLY A 824 -4.24 69.12 36.39
C GLY A 824 -3.59 67.72 36.35
N PHE A 825 -2.30 67.56 36.63
CA PHE A 825 -1.56 66.30 36.51
C PHE A 825 -1.03 65.89 37.89
N ASN A 826 -1.35 64.66 38.32
CA ASN A 826 -0.71 64.08 39.50
C ASN A 826 0.65 63.52 39.10
N THR A 827 1.70 63.93 39.82
CA THR A 827 3.08 63.45 39.62
C THR A 827 3.47 62.55 40.79
N TYR A 828 3.97 61.35 40.48
CA TYR A 828 4.45 60.39 41.48
C TYR A 828 5.97 60.17 41.31
N TYR A 829 6.70 60.08 42.44
CA TYR A 829 8.13 59.82 42.48
C TYR A 829 8.38 58.35 42.83
N VAL A 830 9.03 57.60 41.94
CA VAL A 830 9.49 56.24 42.21
C VAL A 830 11.02 56.20 42.15
N LYS A 831 11.66 55.97 43.31
CA LYS A 831 13.12 55.79 43.49
C LYS A 831 14.01 56.75 42.66
N GLY A 832 13.67 58.05 42.65
CA GLY A 832 14.59 59.12 42.24
C GLY A 832 14.90 59.29 40.74
N LEU A 833 14.34 58.48 39.83
CA LEU A 833 14.68 58.54 38.39
C LEU A 833 13.47 58.62 37.44
N VAL A 834 12.23 58.44 37.92
CA VAL A 834 11.05 58.33 37.04
C VAL A 834 9.94 59.27 37.48
N LEU A 835 9.52 60.16 36.58
CA LEU A 835 8.31 60.99 36.69
C LEU A 835 7.16 60.26 35.98
N ILE A 836 6.07 60.00 36.71
CA ILE A 836 4.86 59.39 36.15
C ILE A 836 3.76 60.45 36.05
N TYR A 837 3.22 60.65 34.84
CA TYR A 837 2.04 61.49 34.58
C TYR A 837 0.82 60.60 34.36
N GLY A 838 -0.26 60.82 35.11
CA GLY A 838 -1.51 60.06 34.96
C GLY A 838 -2.60 60.83 34.20
N VAL A 839 -3.24 60.20 33.23
CA VAL A 839 -4.46 60.70 32.55
C VAL A 839 -5.55 59.64 32.59
N TRP A 840 -6.75 60.02 33.04
CA TRP A 840 -7.91 59.13 33.16
C TRP A 840 -8.59 58.89 31.80
N LEU A 841 -8.85 57.63 31.47
CA LEU A 841 -9.59 57.22 30.28
C LEU A 841 -10.75 56.31 30.66
N SER A 842 -11.89 56.48 29.99
CA SER A 842 -13.11 55.68 30.20
C SER A 842 -13.13 54.36 29.41
N ALA A 843 -12.10 54.10 28.60
CA ALA A 843 -11.93 52.90 27.79
C ALA A 843 -10.42 52.61 27.59
N PRO A 844 -9.99 51.33 27.59
CA PRO A 844 -8.59 50.99 27.35
C PRO A 844 -8.22 51.20 25.88
N LEU A 845 -7.00 51.68 25.61
CA LEU A 845 -6.45 51.84 24.27
C LEU A 845 -5.92 50.48 23.76
N VAL A 846 -6.82 49.53 23.50
CA VAL A 846 -6.47 48.26 22.84
C VAL A 846 -6.89 48.32 21.37
N ASP A 847 -6.29 49.25 20.64
CA ASP A 847 -6.14 49.13 19.19
C ASP A 847 -4.64 49.06 18.91
N SER A 848 -4.11 47.84 18.90
CA SER A 848 -2.80 47.57 18.29
C SER A 848 -2.93 47.51 16.77
N ASN A 849 -3.48 48.57 16.18
CA ASN A 849 -3.11 48.88 14.81
C ASN A 849 -1.71 49.45 14.88
N SER A 850 -0.76 48.77 14.22
CA SER A 850 0.48 49.41 13.78
C SER A 850 0.15 50.83 13.33
N LEU A 851 0.72 51.85 13.96
CA LEU A 851 0.70 53.19 13.39
C LEU A 851 1.13 53.02 11.93
N PRO A 852 0.33 53.43 10.94
CA PRO A 852 0.84 53.55 9.59
C PRO A 852 2.09 54.41 9.69
N SER A 853 3.12 54.03 8.94
CA SER A 853 4.28 54.85 8.60
C SER A 853 3.83 56.13 7.87
N GLY A 854 3.02 56.96 8.54
CA GLY A 854 2.55 58.26 8.10
C GLY A 854 3.57 59.34 8.40
N SER A 855 4.52 59.12 9.32
CA SER A 855 5.60 60.06 9.63
C SER A 855 6.65 60.11 8.52
N ALA A 856 6.98 58.99 7.87
CA ALA A 856 7.87 58.98 6.71
C ALA A 856 7.17 59.56 5.45
N MET A 857 5.87 59.30 5.27
CA MET A 857 5.08 59.81 4.14
C MET A 857 4.76 61.31 4.30
N LEU A 858 4.48 61.81 5.52
CA LEU A 858 4.37 63.25 5.80
C LEU A 858 5.73 63.94 5.66
N MET A 859 6.83 63.34 6.12
CA MET A 859 8.17 63.93 5.94
C MET A 859 8.57 63.95 4.46
N LEU A 860 8.26 62.90 3.68
CA LEU A 860 8.42 62.91 2.22
C LEU A 860 7.52 63.94 1.55
N LEU A 861 6.26 64.07 1.96
CA LEU A 861 5.35 65.10 1.45
C LEU A 861 5.83 66.51 1.82
N ILE A 862 6.34 66.73 3.03
CA ILE A 862 6.90 68.02 3.46
C ILE A 862 8.20 68.31 2.69
N VAL A 863 9.08 67.33 2.48
CA VAL A 863 10.30 67.49 1.67
C VAL A 863 9.96 67.71 0.18
N VAL A 864 8.92 67.08 -0.34
CA VAL A 864 8.40 67.29 -1.70
C VAL A 864 7.73 68.67 -1.82
N PHE A 865 6.98 69.12 -0.82
CA PHE A 865 6.37 70.45 -0.79
C PHE A 865 7.43 71.56 -0.62
N VAL A 866 8.45 71.35 0.20
CA VAL A 866 9.59 72.27 0.35
C VAL A 866 10.46 72.25 -0.91
N GLY A 867 10.64 71.09 -1.55
CA GLY A 867 11.32 70.96 -2.83
C GLY A 867 10.56 71.62 -3.99
N LEU A 868 9.24 71.48 -4.04
CA LEU A 868 8.36 72.17 -5.00
C LEU A 868 8.34 73.68 -4.74
N ALA A 869 8.25 74.12 -3.48
CA ALA A 869 8.32 75.53 -3.13
C ALA A 869 9.68 76.15 -3.49
N ALA A 870 10.79 75.44 -3.24
CA ALA A 870 12.12 75.86 -3.65
C ALA A 870 12.27 75.89 -5.19
N PHE A 871 11.68 74.92 -5.91
CA PHE A 871 11.64 74.90 -7.37
C PHE A 871 10.81 76.06 -7.95
N PHE A 872 9.66 76.39 -7.35
CA PHE A 872 8.83 77.54 -7.75
C PHE A 872 9.53 78.88 -7.45
N ILE A 873 10.22 79.01 -6.32
CA ILE A 873 11.01 80.20 -5.97
C ILE A 873 12.23 80.35 -6.90
N TYR A 874 12.86 79.23 -7.30
CA TYR A 874 13.99 79.24 -8.24
C TYR A 874 13.54 79.58 -9.66
N LYS A 875 12.39 79.06 -10.12
CA LYS A 875 11.87 79.33 -11.48
C LYS A 875 11.31 80.74 -11.68
N PHE A 876 10.81 81.40 -10.64
CA PHE A 876 10.25 82.75 -10.77
C PHE A 876 11.29 83.88 -10.70
N LYS A 877 12.57 83.57 -10.41
CA LYS A 877 13.65 84.56 -10.36
C LYS A 877 14.39 84.74 -11.69
N SER A 878 14.02 83.98 -12.73
CA SER A 878 14.65 84.05 -14.06
C SER A 878 13.60 84.04 -15.18
N ALA A 879 13.07 85.22 -15.48
CA ALA A 879 12.50 85.55 -16.80
C ALA A 879 12.94 86.98 -17.14
N PRO A 880 13.34 87.25 -18.40
CA PRO A 880 12.36 87.83 -19.36
C PRO A 880 12.66 87.46 -20.85
N PRO A 881 11.96 88.00 -21.87
CA PRO A 881 10.51 87.96 -22.12
C PRO A 881 10.17 87.53 -23.58
N VAL A 882 8.88 87.65 -23.97
CA VAL A 882 8.27 87.78 -25.32
C VAL A 882 7.30 86.65 -25.75
N SER A 883 6.13 87.10 -26.21
CA SER A 883 4.89 86.44 -26.67
C SER A 883 4.88 86.19 -28.21
N PRO A 884 3.74 85.87 -28.87
CA PRO A 884 2.72 84.83 -28.68
C PRO A 884 2.49 83.99 -29.95
N HIS A 885 1.88 82.79 -29.87
CA HIS A 885 0.75 82.38 -30.74
C HIS A 885 0.30 80.91 -30.58
N THR A 886 -1.03 80.78 -30.46
CA THR A 886 -1.97 79.78 -31.05
C THR A 886 -2.04 78.32 -30.58
N GLN A 887 -3.27 78.01 -30.16
CA GLN A 887 -4.14 76.87 -30.50
C GLN A 887 -4.15 75.60 -29.64
N GLU A 888 -5.24 75.51 -28.86
CA GLU A 888 -6.26 74.43 -28.83
C GLU A 888 -5.80 72.99 -29.08
N GLN A 889 -5.90 72.13 -28.05
CA GLN A 889 -6.97 71.12 -27.93
C GLN A 889 -6.78 70.25 -26.67
N ARG A 890 -7.82 70.19 -25.84
CA ARG A 890 -8.16 69.10 -24.90
C ARG A 890 -9.33 68.33 -25.56
N PRO A 891 -9.80 67.20 -24.99
CA PRO A 891 -9.13 66.14 -24.22
C PRO A 891 -9.53 64.75 -24.80
N ILE A 892 -9.22 63.65 -24.12
CA ILE A 892 -10.20 62.64 -23.69
C ILE A 892 -9.50 61.56 -22.84
N LEU A 893 -10.15 61.27 -21.70
CA LEU A 893 -9.93 60.17 -20.77
C LEU A 893 -9.99 58.80 -21.47
N LEU A 894 -9.30 57.80 -20.91
CA LEU A 894 -9.96 56.56 -20.50
C LEU A 894 -9.12 55.83 -19.44
N LEU A 895 -9.85 55.23 -18.51
CA LEU A 895 -9.40 54.52 -17.33
C LEU A 895 -8.52 53.29 -17.64
N GLY A 896 -7.63 53.01 -16.69
CA GLY A 896 -6.93 51.75 -16.45
C GLY A 896 -6.38 51.79 -15.04
#